data_AF-A0A0M8MQT4-F1
#
_entry.id   AF-A0A0M8MQT4-F1
#
_cell.length_a   1.000
_cell.length_b   1.000
_cell.length_c   1.000
_cell.angle_alpha   90.00
_cell.angle_beta   90.00
_cell.angle_gamma   90.00
#
_symmetry.space_group_name_H-M   'P 1'
#
loop_
_entity.id
_entity.type
_entity.pdbx_description
1 polymer ?
#
loop_
_entity_poly.entity_id
_entity_poly.type
_entity_poly.pdbx_seq_one_letter_code
_entity_poly.pdbx_strand_id
1 'polypeptide(L)'
;MVDVAPAPAIAGMTPAIPVGMPIPPDEPHAVSVSLPHWQDIVDYEEGRLTDSMKTGYPRFFIHRSIQKLAELMRTKFARPGERTMLFPSSQHASQCRDFISARAAQAEPPQANVSVRIVRLCVMAHSAKEMQTLKSVSVHTPSVSETSMNLYIVLFPQTLFPIAKQFWQHTGVGISSRMADECLRILEHNESLLHPNETGSASASIMSRRGSLPMAGSSQPRGGGFGRSRYSRGNSFGMTSETTPSTSATKLVPEPPADEDDDMTFEQAVFMEERYGRNLPFALSADAKVALRRRIAGTLVGNVEDEPAESAVSARYAKGLTENNVFLYPCGMASIFNAHQLLMLERAWTKQGIPITKESCTSALRAMKDPSFTRLSHGIGKSVCFGFPYTDTLKVLEKWGPGCHFFGHGTDQDVDELEALLAAQPDDEPKIHALFCEFPGNPLLRSADLPRLRALADRYDFSIVIDETIGNFVNVEVLPYADMVVSSLTKVFSGECNVMGGSLVVNPQSKRAQHLLTILSAMYQDNVWVEDAIFLERNSRNFVARIAQIDENTEMIVDMLHAQSRVAGKSESVVQAVYYPKYVTRANYDKCRRTQPYAPGREGPSQGGYGGLFSVEFTSKPAAIAFYDHLQCAKGPSLGTNCTISCPYTLLAHYTELDWAAQLEVSDTLVRVSIGLEEPPALREAFTVALAAATVAATA
;
A
#
# COMPACT_ATOMS: atom_id res chain seq x y z
N MET A 1 37.33 -11.88 -5.81
CA MET A 1 37.12 -10.77 -4.85
C MET A 1 38.09 -10.97 -3.71
N VAL A 2 38.47 -9.93 -2.98
CA VAL A 2 39.19 -10.08 -1.70
C VAL A 2 38.14 -10.35 -0.63
N ASP A 3 38.27 -11.45 0.12
CA ASP A 3 37.43 -11.68 1.31
C ASP A 3 37.82 -10.67 2.39
N VAL A 4 37.08 -9.56 2.44
CA VAL A 4 37.09 -8.65 3.58
C VAL A 4 36.28 -9.33 4.68
N ALA A 5 36.90 -9.56 5.83
CA ALA A 5 36.23 -10.23 6.95
C ALA A 5 34.98 -9.44 7.39
N PRO A 6 33.87 -10.10 7.73
CA PRO A 6 32.62 -9.44 8.09
C PRO A 6 32.84 -8.51 9.29
N ALA A 7 32.31 -7.28 9.18
CA ALA A 7 32.47 -6.26 10.21
C ALA A 7 31.84 -6.71 11.55
N PRO A 8 32.46 -6.38 12.70
CA PRO A 8 31.89 -6.68 14.02
C PRO A 8 30.57 -5.95 14.21
N ALA A 9 29.59 -6.59 14.86
CA ALA A 9 28.24 -6.06 15.02
C ALA A 9 28.23 -4.75 15.84
N ILE A 10 27.65 -3.69 15.27
CA ILE A 10 27.55 -2.35 15.86
C ILE A 10 26.32 -2.30 16.77
N ALA A 11 26.53 -1.92 18.03
CA ALA A 11 25.44 -1.82 19.01
C ALA A 11 24.43 -0.74 18.60
N GLY A 12 23.15 -1.12 18.54
CA GLY A 12 22.06 -0.22 18.12
C GLY A 12 21.71 -0.25 16.63
N MET A 13 22.51 -0.92 15.79
CA MET A 13 22.12 -1.21 14.40
C MET A 13 21.32 -2.50 14.29
N THR A 14 20.51 -2.61 13.23
CA THR A 14 19.75 -3.85 12.93
C THR A 14 20.73 -5.00 12.61
N PRO A 15 20.62 -6.17 13.28
CA PRO A 15 21.47 -7.34 12.99
C PRO A 15 21.33 -7.86 11.55
N ALA A 16 22.28 -8.68 11.10
CA ALA A 16 22.21 -9.33 9.79
C ALA A 16 21.01 -10.30 9.70
N ILE A 17 20.01 -9.95 8.89
CA ILE A 17 18.81 -10.76 8.65
C ILE A 17 19.10 -11.74 7.48
N PRO A 18 18.98 -13.08 7.66
CA PRO A 18 19.27 -14.04 6.60
C PRO A 18 18.42 -13.86 5.33
N VAL A 19 18.97 -14.23 4.17
CA VAL A 19 18.29 -14.11 2.88
C VAL A 19 16.91 -14.79 2.87
N GLY A 20 15.91 -14.13 2.29
CA GLY A 20 14.54 -14.63 2.18
C GLY A 20 13.68 -14.55 3.46
N MET A 21 14.25 -14.11 4.59
CA MET A 21 13.51 -13.82 5.83
C MET A 21 12.74 -12.48 5.75
N PRO A 22 11.63 -12.33 6.50
CA PRO A 22 10.89 -11.06 6.59
C PRO A 22 11.73 -9.91 7.17
N ILE A 23 11.34 -8.67 6.85
CA ILE A 23 11.79 -7.44 7.52
C ILE A 23 10.56 -6.69 8.06
N PRO A 24 10.44 -6.47 9.38
CA PRO A 24 11.30 -7.02 10.45
C PRO A 24 11.25 -8.56 10.52
N PRO A 25 12.21 -9.21 11.21
CA PRO A 25 12.14 -10.65 11.49
C PRO A 25 10.82 -11.06 12.15
N ASP A 26 10.41 -12.31 11.90
CA ASP A 26 9.29 -13.02 12.53
C ASP A 26 7.90 -12.37 12.44
N GLU A 27 7.76 -11.28 11.67
CA GLU A 27 6.50 -10.62 11.36
C GLU A 27 5.76 -11.35 10.20
N PRO A 28 4.60 -12.00 10.45
CA PRO A 28 3.91 -12.85 9.48
C PRO A 28 3.27 -12.08 8.31
N HIS A 29 3.23 -10.75 8.36
CA HIS A 29 2.68 -9.90 7.30
C HIS A 29 3.68 -8.83 6.82
N ALA A 30 4.98 -9.11 6.96
CA ALA A 30 6.06 -8.22 6.55
C ALA A 30 5.95 -7.79 5.08
N VAL A 31 6.02 -6.49 4.83
CA VAL A 31 5.94 -5.89 3.49
C VAL A 31 7.32 -5.73 2.83
N SER A 32 8.34 -6.41 3.37
CA SER A 32 9.71 -6.45 2.85
C SER A 32 10.40 -7.77 3.23
N VAL A 33 11.50 -8.06 2.55
CA VAL A 33 12.28 -9.31 2.67
C VAL A 33 13.77 -8.99 2.65
N SER A 34 14.58 -9.78 3.34
CA SER A 34 16.03 -9.62 3.38
C SER A 34 16.73 -10.18 2.15
N LEU A 35 17.60 -9.37 1.57
CA LEU A 35 18.54 -9.70 0.50
C LEU A 35 19.92 -9.15 0.93
N PRO A 36 20.62 -9.82 1.87
CA PRO A 36 21.70 -9.20 2.66
C PRO A 36 23.00 -8.91 1.90
N HIS A 37 23.21 -9.49 0.72
CA HIS A 37 24.38 -9.24 -0.13
C HIS A 37 23.96 -8.78 -1.53
N TRP A 38 24.87 -8.10 -2.24
CA TRP A 38 24.64 -7.69 -3.64
C TRP A 38 24.29 -8.88 -4.55
N GLN A 39 24.91 -10.04 -4.30
CA GLN A 39 24.62 -11.27 -5.03
C GLN A 39 23.19 -11.79 -4.78
N ASP A 40 22.59 -11.55 -3.60
CA ASP A 40 21.20 -11.94 -3.33
C ASP A 40 20.22 -11.15 -4.20
N ILE A 41 20.54 -9.90 -4.56
CA ILE A 41 19.74 -9.10 -5.50
C ILE A 41 19.79 -9.73 -6.91
N VAL A 42 20.98 -10.12 -7.36
CA VAL A 42 21.19 -10.80 -8.66
C VAL A 42 20.47 -12.16 -8.68
N ASP A 43 20.59 -12.93 -7.60
CA ASP A 43 19.97 -14.25 -7.45
C ASP A 43 18.44 -14.17 -7.26
N TYR A 44 17.91 -13.05 -6.76
CA TYR A 44 16.48 -12.77 -6.73
C TYR A 44 15.92 -12.52 -8.14
N GLU A 45 16.52 -11.59 -8.88
CA GLU A 45 16.05 -11.19 -10.23
C GLU A 45 16.25 -12.31 -11.27
N GLU A 46 17.31 -13.11 -11.14
CA GLU A 46 17.54 -14.31 -11.96
C GLU A 46 16.82 -15.57 -11.40
N GLY A 47 15.96 -15.41 -10.40
CA GLY A 47 15.02 -16.42 -9.90
C GLY A 47 15.62 -17.56 -9.06
N ARG A 48 16.93 -17.55 -8.81
CA ARG A 48 17.65 -18.57 -8.02
C ARG A 48 17.19 -18.68 -6.57
N LEU A 49 16.75 -17.59 -5.95
CA LEU A 49 16.32 -17.59 -4.54
C LEU A 49 14.92 -18.16 -4.28
N THR A 50 14.16 -18.60 -5.30
CA THR A 50 12.72 -18.92 -5.20
C THR A 50 12.33 -19.80 -4.01
N ASP A 51 13.14 -20.81 -3.67
CA ASP A 51 12.87 -21.74 -2.56
C ASP A 51 13.31 -21.21 -1.18
N SER A 52 14.27 -20.26 -1.15
CA SER A 52 14.74 -19.59 0.06
C SER A 52 13.78 -18.52 0.58
N MET A 53 12.91 -17.97 -0.28
CA MET A 53 12.00 -16.87 0.06
C MET A 53 10.84 -17.34 0.95
N LYS A 54 10.90 -17.06 2.26
CA LYS A 54 9.73 -17.23 3.15
C LYS A 54 8.62 -16.26 2.77
N THR A 55 8.98 -14.97 2.62
CA THR A 55 8.12 -13.89 2.13
C THR A 55 8.80 -13.13 0.97
N GLY A 56 8.19 -12.04 0.51
CA GLY A 56 8.75 -11.12 -0.47
C GLY A 56 7.99 -9.80 -0.50
N TYR A 57 8.52 -8.80 -1.19
CA TYR A 57 7.83 -7.50 -1.30
C TYR A 57 6.45 -7.67 -1.96
N PRO A 58 5.36 -7.20 -1.32
CA PRO A 58 4.03 -7.29 -1.89
C PRO A 58 3.94 -6.68 -3.29
N ARG A 59 3.12 -7.28 -4.16
CA ARG A 59 3.00 -7.01 -5.61
C ARG A 59 4.13 -7.56 -6.49
N PHE A 60 5.34 -7.75 -5.97
CA PHE A 60 6.36 -8.57 -6.67
C PHE A 60 6.23 -10.05 -6.30
N PHE A 61 6.03 -10.33 -5.01
CA PHE A 61 5.75 -11.67 -4.45
C PHE A 61 4.31 -11.74 -3.92
N ILE A 62 3.58 -12.80 -4.28
CA ILE A 62 2.23 -13.06 -3.75
C ILE A 62 2.39 -13.73 -2.38
N HIS A 63 1.79 -13.18 -1.31
CA HIS A 63 1.97 -13.70 0.05
C HIS A 63 1.59 -15.18 0.18
N ARG A 64 2.29 -15.96 1.03
CA ARG A 64 2.06 -17.41 1.17
C ARG A 64 0.61 -17.75 1.56
N SER A 65 -0.02 -16.96 2.42
CA SER A 65 -1.47 -17.02 2.74
C SER A 65 -2.37 -16.92 1.50
N ILE A 66 -2.07 -15.94 0.65
CA ILE A 66 -2.80 -15.70 -0.60
C ILE A 66 -2.56 -16.86 -1.58
N GLN A 67 -1.36 -17.45 -1.62
CA GLN A 67 -1.09 -18.67 -2.38
C GLN A 67 -1.91 -19.86 -1.87
N LYS A 68 -1.91 -20.13 -0.55
CA LYS A 68 -2.69 -21.22 0.09
C LYS A 68 -4.19 -21.07 -0.20
N LEU A 69 -4.75 -19.87 -0.04
CA LEU A 69 -6.16 -19.61 -0.34
C LEU A 69 -6.46 -19.68 -1.84
N ALA A 70 -5.59 -19.15 -2.71
CA ALA A 70 -5.78 -19.22 -4.15
C ALA A 70 -5.78 -20.66 -4.67
N GLU A 71 -4.97 -21.53 -4.10
CA GLU A 71 -4.88 -22.96 -4.44
C GLU A 71 -6.09 -23.76 -3.93
N LEU A 72 -6.58 -23.45 -2.71
CA LEU A 72 -7.84 -23.99 -2.20
C LEU A 72 -9.03 -23.58 -3.09
N MET A 73 -9.09 -22.31 -3.49
CA MET A 73 -10.11 -21.81 -4.43
C MET A 73 -9.95 -22.39 -5.84
N ARG A 74 -8.71 -22.67 -6.28
CA ARG A 74 -8.44 -23.35 -7.55
C ARG A 74 -8.99 -24.77 -7.52
N THR A 75 -8.61 -25.55 -6.51
CA THR A 75 -9.05 -26.94 -6.31
C THR A 75 -10.58 -27.06 -6.29
N LYS A 76 -11.28 -26.07 -5.72
CA LYS A 76 -12.75 -26.08 -5.62
C LYS A 76 -13.49 -25.57 -6.88
N PHE A 77 -12.96 -24.57 -7.60
CA PHE A 77 -13.73 -23.85 -8.64
C PHE A 77 -13.11 -23.83 -10.04
N ALA A 78 -11.87 -24.32 -10.20
CA ALA A 78 -11.16 -24.33 -11.47
C ALA A 78 -11.45 -25.60 -12.30
N ARG A 79 -11.42 -25.42 -13.62
CA ARG A 79 -11.33 -26.50 -14.59
C ARG A 79 -9.87 -26.95 -14.75
N PRO A 80 -9.60 -28.16 -15.28
CA PRO A 80 -8.24 -28.56 -15.63
C PRO A 80 -7.55 -27.50 -16.51
N GLY A 81 -6.36 -27.06 -16.10
CA GLY A 81 -5.58 -26.02 -16.79
C GLY A 81 -5.95 -24.56 -16.46
N GLU A 82 -6.95 -24.29 -15.60
CA GLU A 82 -7.21 -22.93 -15.07
C GLU A 82 -6.38 -22.63 -13.81
N ARG A 83 -5.97 -21.37 -13.65
CA ARG A 83 -5.44 -20.75 -12.41
C ARG A 83 -6.40 -19.68 -11.88
N THR A 84 -6.16 -19.26 -10.64
CA THR A 84 -6.97 -18.31 -9.88
C THR A 84 -6.25 -16.99 -9.62
N MET A 85 -7.03 -15.91 -9.46
CA MET A 85 -6.68 -14.70 -8.72
C MET A 85 -7.85 -14.24 -7.84
N LEU A 86 -7.53 -13.60 -6.72
CA LEU A 86 -8.47 -13.29 -5.64
C LEU A 86 -8.60 -11.79 -5.40
N PHE A 87 -9.84 -11.30 -5.37
CA PHE A 87 -10.16 -9.89 -5.16
C PHE A 87 -11.32 -9.71 -4.15
N PRO A 88 -11.32 -8.64 -3.34
CA PRO A 88 -12.42 -8.31 -2.43
C PRO A 88 -13.65 -7.71 -3.14
N SER A 89 -13.52 -7.29 -4.41
CA SER A 89 -14.59 -6.62 -5.17
C SER A 89 -14.83 -7.23 -6.55
N SER A 90 -16.10 -7.24 -6.94
CA SER A 90 -16.59 -7.58 -8.28
C SER A 90 -16.09 -6.62 -9.36
N GLN A 91 -15.78 -5.36 -9.00
CA GLN A 91 -15.23 -4.35 -9.90
C GLN A 91 -13.77 -4.70 -10.25
N HIS A 92 -12.93 -4.89 -9.23
CA HIS A 92 -11.53 -5.31 -9.42
C HIS A 92 -11.43 -6.66 -10.16
N ALA A 93 -12.29 -7.63 -9.81
CA ALA A 93 -12.36 -8.91 -10.53
C ALA A 93 -12.79 -8.75 -12.00
N SER A 94 -13.70 -7.83 -12.30
CA SER A 94 -14.13 -7.52 -13.68
C SER A 94 -13.04 -6.80 -14.47
N GLN A 95 -12.34 -5.83 -13.86
CA GLN A 95 -11.21 -5.14 -14.47
C GLN A 95 -10.05 -6.12 -14.78
N CYS A 96 -9.77 -7.07 -13.88
CA CYS A 96 -8.79 -8.14 -14.11
C CYS A 96 -9.18 -9.00 -15.32
N ARG A 97 -10.43 -9.47 -15.38
CA ARG A 97 -10.99 -10.20 -16.54
C ARG A 97 -10.84 -9.39 -17.84
N ASP A 98 -11.24 -8.12 -17.81
CA ASP A 98 -11.27 -7.27 -18.99
C ASP A 98 -9.86 -6.99 -19.52
N PHE A 99 -8.90 -6.79 -18.62
CA PHE A 99 -7.48 -6.62 -18.92
C PHE A 99 -6.86 -7.90 -19.51
N ILE A 100 -7.10 -9.07 -18.90
CA ILE A 100 -6.60 -10.36 -19.43
C ILE A 100 -7.13 -10.58 -20.86
N SER A 101 -8.43 -10.40 -21.07
CA SER A 101 -9.04 -10.56 -22.40
C SER A 101 -8.63 -9.47 -23.40
N ALA A 102 -8.29 -8.25 -22.97
CA ALA A 102 -7.73 -7.21 -23.83
C ALA A 102 -6.32 -7.57 -24.30
N ARG A 103 -5.43 -7.91 -23.35
CA ARG A 103 -4.03 -8.23 -23.61
C ARG A 103 -3.87 -9.52 -24.40
N ALA A 104 -4.70 -10.53 -24.17
CA ALA A 104 -4.71 -11.76 -24.95
C ALA A 104 -5.16 -11.54 -26.42
N ALA A 105 -6.06 -10.58 -26.67
CA ALA A 105 -6.46 -10.17 -28.02
C ALA A 105 -5.40 -9.29 -28.73
N GLN A 106 -4.45 -8.71 -27.98
CA GLN A 106 -3.31 -7.94 -28.46
C GLN A 106 -2.00 -8.76 -28.56
N ALA A 107 -2.02 -10.03 -28.13
CA ALA A 107 -0.85 -10.91 -28.21
C ALA A 107 -0.58 -11.34 -29.66
N GLU A 108 0.65 -11.79 -29.94
CA GLU A 108 1.01 -12.39 -31.23
C GLU A 108 1.37 -13.87 -31.05
N PRO A 109 0.64 -14.83 -31.67
CA PRO A 109 -0.60 -14.64 -32.41
C PRO A 109 -1.81 -14.30 -31.49
N PRO A 110 -2.83 -13.56 -31.98
CA PRO A 110 -3.97 -13.14 -31.16
C PRO A 110 -4.80 -14.30 -30.61
N GLN A 111 -4.98 -14.32 -29.29
CA GLN A 111 -5.77 -15.34 -28.60
C GLN A 111 -7.23 -14.89 -28.48
N ALA A 112 -8.00 -15.11 -29.56
CA ALA A 112 -9.44 -14.85 -29.56
C ALA A 112 -10.19 -15.74 -28.55
N ASN A 113 -11.25 -15.20 -27.94
CA ASN A 113 -12.19 -15.92 -27.09
C ASN A 113 -11.61 -16.63 -25.85
N VAL A 114 -10.61 -16.04 -25.18
CA VAL A 114 -10.14 -16.52 -23.86
C VAL A 114 -11.30 -16.61 -22.86
N SER A 115 -11.54 -17.82 -22.34
CA SER A 115 -12.47 -18.07 -21.24
C SER A 115 -11.90 -17.55 -19.92
N VAL A 116 -12.23 -16.32 -19.53
CA VAL A 116 -12.00 -15.81 -18.17
C VAL A 116 -13.33 -15.71 -17.42
N ARG A 117 -13.44 -16.43 -16.30
CA ARG A 117 -14.66 -16.57 -15.49
C ARG A 117 -14.49 -15.84 -14.15
N ILE A 118 -15.59 -15.46 -13.52
CA ILE A 118 -15.59 -14.90 -12.15
C ILE A 118 -16.59 -15.70 -11.31
N VAL A 119 -16.15 -16.23 -10.18
CA VAL A 119 -17.00 -16.85 -9.15
C VAL A 119 -17.02 -15.92 -7.93
N ARG A 120 -18.21 -15.68 -7.37
CA ARG A 120 -18.37 -15.00 -6.08
C ARG A 120 -18.59 -16.07 -5.01
N LEU A 121 -17.70 -16.14 -4.02
CA LEU A 121 -17.89 -16.88 -2.79
C LEU A 121 -18.31 -15.90 -1.68
N CYS A 122 -19.28 -16.30 -0.87
CA CYS A 122 -19.59 -15.66 0.40
C CYS A 122 -18.98 -16.52 1.51
N VAL A 123 -17.96 -16.03 2.21
CA VAL A 123 -17.32 -16.71 3.33
C VAL A 123 -17.96 -16.14 4.60
N MET A 124 -18.66 -16.97 5.38
CA MET A 124 -19.40 -16.53 6.56
C MET A 124 -18.84 -17.18 7.83
N ALA A 125 -18.60 -16.39 8.87
CA ALA A 125 -17.93 -16.82 10.10
C ALA A 125 -18.74 -17.85 10.92
N HIS A 126 -20.05 -17.93 10.70
CA HIS A 126 -20.97 -18.86 11.35
C HIS A 126 -21.90 -19.49 10.31
N SER A 127 -22.39 -20.71 10.57
CA SER A 127 -23.39 -21.31 9.70
C SER A 127 -24.71 -20.54 9.77
N ALA A 128 -25.51 -20.66 8.71
CA ALA A 128 -26.85 -20.05 8.66
C ALA A 128 -27.81 -20.58 9.75
N LYS A 129 -27.48 -21.70 10.42
CA LYS A 129 -28.22 -22.23 11.57
C LYS A 129 -27.80 -21.52 12.87
N GLU A 130 -26.51 -21.42 13.15
CA GLU A 130 -26.01 -20.76 14.37
C GLU A 130 -26.36 -19.27 14.39
N MET A 131 -26.34 -18.61 13.22
CA MET A 131 -26.78 -17.21 13.09
C MET A 131 -28.31 -17.03 13.24
N GLN A 132 -29.11 -18.10 13.29
CA GLN A 132 -30.49 -18.06 13.79
C GLN A 132 -30.55 -18.19 15.31
N THR A 133 -29.71 -19.04 15.92
CA THR A 133 -29.64 -19.23 17.38
C THR A 133 -29.09 -17.99 18.11
N LEU A 134 -28.05 -17.35 17.59
CA LEU A 134 -27.46 -16.13 18.16
C LEU A 134 -28.46 -14.96 18.22
N LYS A 135 -29.42 -14.92 17.29
CA LYS A 135 -30.50 -13.91 17.24
C LYS A 135 -31.53 -14.02 18.36
N SER A 136 -31.55 -15.11 19.13
CA SER A 136 -32.42 -15.23 20.32
C SER A 136 -31.70 -15.02 21.65
N VAL A 137 -30.42 -14.59 21.66
CA VAL A 137 -29.61 -14.48 22.88
C VAL A 137 -28.91 -13.12 23.08
N SER A 138 -28.47 -12.42 22.02
CA SER A 138 -27.69 -11.17 22.17
C SER A 138 -28.51 -9.88 21.99
N VAL A 139 -28.21 -8.87 22.82
CA VAL A 139 -28.73 -7.49 22.72
C VAL A 139 -28.04 -6.68 21.61
N HIS A 140 -26.77 -7.00 21.32
CA HIS A 140 -26.08 -6.53 20.11
C HIS A 140 -25.88 -7.72 19.17
N THR A 141 -26.68 -7.78 18.10
CA THR A 141 -26.49 -8.74 17.01
C THR A 141 -25.67 -8.06 15.91
N PRO A 142 -24.49 -8.60 15.54
CA PRO A 142 -23.73 -8.09 14.40
C PRO A 142 -24.56 -8.09 13.12
N SER A 143 -24.34 -7.12 12.24
CA SER A 143 -25.00 -7.10 10.94
C SER A 143 -24.50 -8.25 10.06
N VAL A 144 -25.30 -8.64 9.07
CA VAL A 144 -24.91 -9.71 8.13
C VAL A 144 -23.68 -9.30 7.28
N SER A 145 -23.39 -8.00 7.19
CA SER A 145 -22.16 -7.45 6.59
C SER A 145 -20.92 -7.55 7.49
N GLU A 146 -21.07 -7.64 8.81
CA GLU A 146 -19.94 -7.88 9.74
C GLU A 146 -19.56 -9.37 9.80
N THR A 147 -20.50 -10.28 9.51
CA THR A 147 -20.28 -11.74 9.58
C THR A 147 -20.01 -12.42 8.24
N SER A 148 -19.93 -11.66 7.12
CA SER A 148 -19.71 -12.25 5.79
C SER A 148 -18.75 -11.46 4.88
N MET A 149 -17.66 -12.13 4.48
CA MET A 149 -16.73 -11.66 3.46
C MET A 149 -17.16 -12.08 2.06
N ASN A 150 -16.88 -11.22 1.08
CA ASN A 150 -17.12 -11.51 -0.34
C ASN A 150 -15.78 -11.70 -1.07
N LEU A 151 -15.51 -12.92 -1.50
CA LEU A 151 -14.30 -13.28 -2.23
C LEU A 151 -14.65 -13.49 -3.71
N TYR A 152 -14.02 -12.71 -4.59
CA TYR A 152 -14.21 -12.80 -6.04
C TYR A 152 -13.01 -13.49 -6.67
N ILE A 153 -13.28 -14.65 -7.25
CA ILE A 153 -12.30 -15.61 -7.75
C ILE A 153 -12.30 -15.51 -9.27
N VAL A 154 -11.28 -14.87 -9.84
CA VAL A 154 -11.08 -14.78 -11.30
C VAL A 154 -10.33 -16.02 -11.76
N LEU A 155 -10.89 -16.71 -12.75
CA LEU A 155 -10.47 -18.03 -13.23
C LEU A 155 -10.12 -17.96 -14.71
N PHE A 156 -8.89 -18.31 -15.07
CA PHE A 156 -8.32 -18.12 -16.41
C PHE A 156 -7.31 -19.23 -16.77
N PRO A 157 -7.05 -19.51 -18.06
CA PRO A 157 -6.03 -20.47 -18.47
C PRO A 157 -4.65 -20.17 -17.87
N GLN A 158 -3.96 -21.19 -17.34
CA GLN A 158 -2.72 -21.02 -16.58
C GLN A 158 -1.60 -20.31 -17.36
N THR A 159 -1.59 -20.41 -18.69
CA THR A 159 -0.66 -19.72 -19.60
C THR A 159 -0.77 -18.20 -19.54
N LEU A 160 -1.90 -17.66 -19.10
CA LEU A 160 -2.15 -16.21 -18.97
C LEU A 160 -1.84 -15.67 -17.56
N PHE A 161 -1.28 -16.50 -16.68
CA PHE A 161 -0.83 -16.07 -15.35
C PHE A 161 0.15 -14.88 -15.38
N PRO A 162 1.10 -14.74 -16.34
CA PRO A 162 1.92 -13.53 -16.43
C PRO A 162 1.10 -12.25 -16.65
N ILE A 163 0.05 -12.32 -17.48
CA ILE A 163 -0.86 -11.18 -17.75
C ILE A 163 -1.71 -10.87 -16.50
N ALA A 164 -2.21 -11.90 -15.82
CA ALA A 164 -2.93 -11.74 -14.56
C ALA A 164 -2.03 -11.15 -13.46
N LYS A 165 -0.78 -11.60 -13.34
CA LYS A 165 0.22 -11.00 -12.43
C LYS A 165 0.44 -9.53 -12.74
N GLN A 166 0.56 -9.15 -14.01
CA GLN A 166 0.68 -7.74 -14.40
C GLN A 166 -0.54 -6.91 -13.97
N PHE A 167 -1.77 -7.42 -14.08
CA PHE A 167 -2.92 -6.69 -13.55
C PHE A 167 -2.78 -6.41 -12.05
N TRP A 168 -2.59 -7.45 -11.24
CA TRP A 168 -2.48 -7.38 -9.79
C TRP A 168 -1.29 -6.52 -9.32
N GLN A 169 -0.11 -6.72 -9.93
CA GLN A 169 1.11 -5.99 -9.58
C GLN A 169 0.96 -4.50 -9.85
N HIS A 170 0.57 -4.12 -11.06
CA HIS A 170 0.57 -2.72 -11.49
C HIS A 170 -0.56 -1.91 -10.86
N THR A 171 -1.76 -2.47 -10.76
CA THR A 171 -2.90 -1.80 -10.12
C THR A 171 -2.84 -1.84 -8.60
N GLY A 172 -2.12 -2.81 -8.01
CA GLY A 172 -2.08 -3.03 -6.58
C GLY A 172 -3.40 -3.43 -5.93
N VAL A 173 -4.42 -3.83 -6.70
CA VAL A 173 -5.70 -4.31 -6.16
C VAL A 173 -5.73 -5.84 -6.07
N GLY A 174 -6.26 -6.34 -4.95
CA GLY A 174 -6.30 -7.76 -4.59
C GLY A 174 -6.77 -7.90 -3.14
N ILE A 175 -6.77 -9.13 -2.61
CA ILE A 175 -6.88 -9.35 -1.15
C ILE A 175 -5.51 -9.12 -0.47
N SER A 176 -5.52 -8.78 0.82
CA SER A 176 -4.30 -8.73 1.64
C SER A 176 -3.93 -10.10 2.23
N SER A 177 -2.79 -10.18 2.93
CA SER A 177 -2.39 -11.37 3.69
C SER A 177 -3.39 -11.66 4.81
N ARG A 178 -3.68 -10.66 5.66
CA ARG A 178 -4.65 -10.76 6.77
C ARG A 178 -6.03 -11.24 6.29
N MET A 179 -6.55 -10.66 5.20
CA MET A 179 -7.82 -11.11 4.61
C MET A 179 -7.75 -12.56 4.10
N ALA A 180 -6.61 -13.00 3.57
CA ALA A 180 -6.44 -14.39 3.13
C ALA A 180 -6.39 -15.36 4.30
N ASP A 181 -5.71 -15.01 5.40
CA ASP A 181 -5.61 -15.84 6.60
C ASP A 181 -6.95 -15.92 7.34
N GLU A 182 -7.72 -14.84 7.46
CA GLU A 182 -9.08 -14.89 8.02
C GLU A 182 -10.04 -15.69 7.12
N CYS A 183 -9.93 -15.57 5.79
CA CYS A 183 -10.66 -16.45 4.87
C CYS A 183 -10.28 -17.93 5.05
N LEU A 184 -9.01 -18.25 5.30
CA LEU A 184 -8.56 -19.62 5.55
C LEU A 184 -9.10 -20.13 6.89
N ARG A 185 -8.97 -19.35 7.98
CA ARG A 185 -9.45 -19.70 9.32
C ARG A 185 -10.94 -20.05 9.30
N ILE A 186 -11.79 -19.24 8.67
CA ILE A 186 -13.23 -19.53 8.56
C ILE A 186 -13.50 -20.79 7.73
N LEU A 187 -12.78 -21.01 6.63
CA LEU A 187 -12.98 -22.18 5.77
C LEU A 187 -12.52 -23.49 6.43
N GLU A 188 -11.46 -23.45 7.23
CA GLU A 188 -10.97 -24.60 8.01
C GLU A 188 -11.96 -24.96 9.13
N HIS A 189 -12.61 -23.98 9.78
CA HIS A 189 -13.68 -24.21 10.76
C HIS A 189 -15.04 -24.61 10.13
N ASN A 190 -15.19 -24.47 8.81
CA ASN A 190 -16.46 -24.73 8.11
C ASN A 190 -16.23 -25.62 6.87
N GLU A 191 -15.94 -26.91 7.07
CA GLU A 191 -15.80 -27.89 5.96
C GLU A 191 -17.04 -27.93 5.03
N SER A 192 -18.23 -27.62 5.55
CA SER A 192 -19.46 -27.47 4.73
C SER A 192 -19.45 -26.29 3.75
N LEU A 193 -18.52 -25.33 3.92
CA LEU A 193 -18.19 -24.30 2.93
C LEU A 193 -17.13 -24.78 1.92
N LEU A 194 -16.53 -25.96 2.08
CA LEU A 194 -15.62 -26.59 1.12
C LEU A 194 -16.35 -27.64 0.26
N HIS A 195 -17.12 -28.53 0.89
CA HIS A 195 -17.86 -29.60 0.22
C HIS A 195 -19.29 -29.20 -0.17
N PRO A 196 -19.75 -29.42 -1.42
CA PRO A 196 -21.16 -29.30 -1.75
C PRO A 196 -21.95 -30.48 -1.16
N ASN A 197 -23.08 -30.21 -0.50
CA ASN A 197 -24.01 -31.26 -0.09
C ASN A 197 -24.57 -31.97 -1.33
N GLU A 198 -24.28 -33.25 -1.52
CA GLU A 198 -24.83 -34.08 -2.61
C GLU A 198 -26.36 -34.27 -2.51
N THR A 199 -26.96 -33.86 -1.40
CA THR A 199 -28.38 -34.02 -1.05
C THR A 199 -29.14 -32.68 -0.96
N GLY A 200 -28.85 -31.72 -1.84
CA GLY A 200 -29.60 -30.45 -1.90
C GLY A 200 -29.61 -29.79 -3.28
N SER A 201 -30.80 -29.55 -3.84
CA SER A 201 -30.98 -28.85 -5.12
C SER A 201 -30.68 -27.34 -4.98
N ALA A 202 -29.40 -26.99 -5.13
CA ALA A 202 -28.95 -25.60 -5.15
C ALA A 202 -29.12 -24.99 -6.55
N SER A 203 -30.27 -24.36 -6.81
CA SER A 203 -30.52 -23.63 -8.07
C SER A 203 -29.51 -22.51 -8.29
N ALA A 204 -28.58 -22.70 -9.22
CA ALA A 204 -27.72 -21.64 -9.74
C ALA A 204 -28.58 -20.59 -10.46
N SER A 205 -28.74 -19.41 -9.84
CA SER A 205 -29.63 -18.34 -10.29
C SER A 205 -29.06 -17.57 -11.49
N ILE A 206 -29.05 -18.21 -12.66
CA ILE A 206 -28.75 -17.58 -13.95
C ILE A 206 -29.81 -16.52 -14.25
N MET A 207 -29.51 -15.25 -13.97
CA MET A 207 -30.42 -14.13 -14.24
C MET A 207 -30.52 -13.80 -15.74
N SER A 208 -31.29 -14.59 -16.47
CA SER A 208 -31.77 -14.23 -17.79
C SER A 208 -32.85 -13.14 -17.68
N ARG A 209 -32.68 -12.00 -18.36
CA ARG A 209 -33.67 -10.91 -18.38
C ARG A 209 -34.75 -11.18 -19.43
N ARG A 210 -36.02 -11.29 -19.04
CA ARG A 210 -37.18 -11.03 -19.93
C ARG A 210 -38.51 -10.83 -19.18
N GLY A 211 -39.06 -9.61 -19.29
CA GLY A 211 -40.49 -9.35 -19.56
C GLY A 211 -41.56 -9.47 -18.46
N SER A 212 -42.49 -8.51 -18.51
CA SER A 212 -43.91 -8.56 -18.06
C SER A 212 -44.28 -8.44 -16.57
N LEU A 213 -45.12 -7.43 -16.31
CA LEU A 213 -46.12 -7.29 -15.22
C LEU A 213 -47.39 -8.15 -15.56
N PRO A 214 -48.45 -8.31 -14.71
CA PRO A 214 -48.87 -7.39 -13.63
C PRO A 214 -49.59 -7.94 -12.34
N MET A 215 -49.67 -7.04 -11.35
CA MET A 215 -50.80 -6.75 -10.42
C MET A 215 -51.26 -7.66 -9.24
N ALA A 216 -51.48 -6.94 -8.12
CA ALA A 216 -52.61 -7.00 -7.14
C ALA A 216 -52.57 -7.88 -5.86
N GLY A 217 -52.88 -7.21 -4.74
CA GLY A 217 -53.49 -7.74 -3.50
C GLY A 217 -52.55 -8.30 -2.40
N SER A 218 -52.88 -8.30 -1.11
CA SER A 218 -53.45 -7.26 -0.19
C SER A 218 -53.68 -7.86 1.22
N SER A 219 -53.67 -7.02 2.25
CA SER A 219 -54.24 -7.23 3.61
C SER A 219 -53.43 -7.99 4.69
N GLN A 220 -53.61 -7.46 5.91
CA GLN A 220 -53.24 -7.89 7.28
C GLN A 220 -54.57 -7.73 8.11
N PRO A 221 -54.65 -7.74 9.47
CA PRO A 221 -53.83 -8.30 10.55
C PRO A 221 -54.66 -9.07 11.63
N ARG A 222 -54.04 -9.39 12.80
CA ARG A 222 -54.55 -9.59 14.20
C ARG A 222 -53.92 -10.84 14.87
N GLY A 223 -53.72 -10.92 16.20
CA GLY A 223 -53.80 -9.91 17.28
C GLY A 223 -53.91 -10.53 18.70
N GLY A 224 -53.51 -9.80 19.76
CA GLY A 224 -53.65 -10.18 21.20
C GLY A 224 -52.46 -10.99 21.77
N GLY A 225 -52.18 -11.01 23.08
CA GLY A 225 -52.82 -10.35 24.25
C GLY A 225 -51.93 -10.39 25.52
N PHE A 226 -52.36 -9.75 26.63
CA PHE A 226 -51.54 -9.48 27.84
C PHE A 226 -51.63 -10.52 28.98
N GLY A 227 -50.61 -10.59 29.85
CA GLY A 227 -50.64 -11.24 31.17
C GLY A 227 -49.51 -10.77 32.11
N ARG A 228 -49.73 -10.76 33.44
CA ARG A 228 -48.77 -10.32 34.49
C ARG A 228 -48.89 -11.20 35.76
N SER A 229 -47.81 -11.22 36.59
CA SER A 229 -47.83 -11.06 38.08
C SER A 229 -47.38 -12.20 39.04
N ARG A 230 -46.15 -12.04 39.59
CA ARG A 230 -45.72 -12.15 41.03
C ARG A 230 -45.54 -13.49 41.79
N TYR A 231 -44.48 -13.48 42.64
CA TYR A 231 -44.23 -14.22 43.92
C TYR A 231 -43.96 -15.75 43.86
N SER A 232 -43.23 -16.42 44.79
CA SER A 232 -42.42 -16.01 45.98
C SER A 232 -41.42 -17.12 46.44
N ARG A 233 -40.33 -16.71 47.14
CA ARG A 233 -39.41 -17.41 48.10
C ARG A 233 -39.41 -18.95 48.28
N GLY A 234 -38.20 -19.53 48.44
CA GLY A 234 -37.95 -20.82 49.11
C GLY A 234 -36.49 -21.08 49.53
N ASN A 235 -36.25 -21.21 50.83
CA ASN A 235 -35.00 -21.63 51.54
C ASN A 235 -34.67 -23.13 51.30
N SER A 236 -33.57 -23.79 51.75
CA SER A 236 -32.61 -23.55 52.87
C SER A 236 -31.42 -24.55 52.88
N PHE A 237 -30.28 -24.18 53.51
CA PHE A 237 -29.22 -24.99 54.20
C PHE A 237 -28.57 -26.24 53.54
N GLY A 238 -27.29 -26.60 53.77
CA GLY A 238 -26.16 -25.92 54.46
C GLY A 238 -25.11 -26.90 55.05
N MET A 239 -23.87 -26.42 55.32
CA MET A 239 -22.82 -26.95 56.27
C MET A 239 -22.30 -28.41 56.07
N THR A 240 -21.06 -28.85 56.37
CA THR A 240 -19.75 -28.31 56.90
C THR A 240 -18.66 -29.37 56.51
N SER A 241 -17.35 -29.37 56.85
CA SER A 241 -16.47 -28.65 57.80
C SER A 241 -15.02 -28.48 57.25
N GLU A 242 -14.08 -28.04 58.08
CA GLU A 242 -12.63 -27.93 57.81
C GLU A 242 -11.80 -29.07 58.46
N THR A 243 -10.50 -29.20 58.14
CA THR A 243 -9.42 -29.61 59.08
C THR A 243 -8.00 -29.51 58.50
N THR A 244 -7.01 -29.17 59.34
CA THR A 244 -5.55 -28.99 59.06
C THR A 244 -4.77 -29.02 60.40
N PRO A 245 -3.41 -29.01 60.47
CA PRO A 245 -2.35 -29.54 59.58
C PRO A 245 -1.29 -30.40 60.35
N SER A 246 -0.19 -30.86 59.70
CA SER A 246 1.24 -30.70 60.13
C SER A 246 2.24 -31.77 59.62
N THR A 247 3.44 -31.33 59.19
CA THR A 247 4.79 -32.01 59.23
C THR A 247 4.99 -33.44 58.66
N SER A 248 6.14 -33.89 58.15
CA SER A 248 7.53 -33.35 58.11
C SER A 248 8.24 -33.73 56.76
N ALA A 249 9.56 -33.51 56.62
CA ALA A 249 10.26 -33.47 55.33
C ALA A 249 11.21 -34.67 55.03
N THR A 250 11.54 -34.88 53.75
CA THR A 250 12.81 -35.44 53.24
C THR A 250 13.03 -35.00 51.78
N LYS A 251 14.29 -34.87 51.32
CA LYS A 251 14.66 -34.46 49.95
C LYS A 251 14.56 -35.63 48.95
N LEU A 252 14.06 -35.34 47.75
CA LEU A 252 14.45 -35.99 46.49
C LEU A 252 14.50 -34.92 45.38
N VAL A 253 15.31 -35.14 44.35
CA VAL A 253 15.49 -34.21 43.21
C VAL A 253 14.87 -34.85 41.96
N PRO A 254 13.93 -34.17 41.28
CA PRO A 254 13.52 -34.49 39.92
C PRO A 254 14.40 -33.75 38.89
N GLU A 255 14.48 -34.32 37.68
CA GLU A 255 15.09 -33.70 36.50
C GLU A 255 14.20 -32.56 35.95
N PRO A 256 14.74 -31.61 35.14
CA PRO A 256 13.90 -30.61 34.48
C PRO A 256 12.94 -31.29 33.48
N PRO A 257 11.69 -30.80 33.37
CA PRO A 257 10.80 -31.23 32.29
C PRO A 257 11.37 -30.78 30.93
N ALA A 258 10.98 -31.47 29.87
CA ALA A 258 11.30 -31.06 28.50
C ALA A 258 10.57 -29.75 28.14
N ASP A 259 11.14 -29.00 27.20
CA ASP A 259 10.53 -27.78 26.67
C ASP A 259 9.22 -28.13 25.92
N GLU A 260 8.09 -27.78 26.52
CA GLU A 260 6.83 -27.60 25.79
C GLU A 260 6.84 -26.16 25.24
N ASP A 261 6.93 -26.03 23.90
CA ASP A 261 6.78 -24.74 23.22
C ASP A 261 5.34 -24.21 23.45
N ASP A 262 5.18 -23.33 24.43
CA ASP A 262 3.92 -22.64 24.79
C ASP A 262 3.62 -21.52 23.77
N ASP A 263 3.50 -21.90 22.49
CA ASP A 263 3.30 -21.01 21.35
C ASP A 263 1.88 -20.41 21.40
N MET A 264 1.78 -19.19 21.92
CA MET A 264 0.51 -18.49 22.14
C MET A 264 -0.31 -18.40 20.85
N THR A 265 -1.57 -18.83 20.91
CA THR A 265 -2.44 -18.81 19.73
C THR A 265 -2.67 -17.37 19.25
N PHE A 266 -2.88 -17.19 17.95
CA PHE A 266 -3.16 -15.88 17.36
C PHE A 266 -4.33 -15.16 18.06
N GLU A 267 -5.36 -15.90 18.49
CA GLU A 267 -6.49 -15.35 19.23
C GLU A 267 -6.09 -14.90 20.65
N GLN A 268 -5.18 -15.59 21.33
CA GLN A 268 -4.60 -15.15 22.62
C GLN A 268 -3.73 -13.90 22.43
N ALA A 269 -2.89 -13.85 21.40
CA ALA A 269 -2.04 -12.70 21.10
C ALA A 269 -2.86 -11.44 20.78
N VAL A 270 -3.88 -11.56 19.91
CA VAL A 270 -4.80 -10.46 19.59
C VAL A 270 -5.60 -10.03 20.82
N PHE A 271 -6.15 -10.98 21.60
CA PHE A 271 -6.86 -10.67 22.84
C PHE A 271 -5.97 -9.97 23.87
N MET A 272 -4.68 -10.30 23.94
CA MET A 272 -3.70 -9.56 24.74
C MET A 272 -3.48 -8.15 24.20
N GLU A 273 -3.25 -7.97 22.89
CA GLU A 273 -3.04 -6.63 22.32
C GLU A 273 -4.28 -5.72 22.45
N GLU A 274 -5.50 -6.25 22.33
CA GLU A 274 -6.74 -5.54 22.64
C GLU A 274 -6.84 -5.20 24.14
N ARG A 275 -6.60 -6.18 25.03
CA ARG A 275 -6.72 -6.02 26.48
C ARG A 275 -5.66 -5.10 27.10
N TYR A 276 -4.52 -4.94 26.45
CA TYR A 276 -3.49 -3.94 26.80
C TYR A 276 -3.61 -2.63 25.99
N GLY A 277 -4.70 -2.43 25.23
CA GLY A 277 -5.00 -1.18 24.52
C GLY A 277 -4.06 -0.84 23.34
N ARG A 278 -3.26 -1.81 22.88
CA ARG A 278 -2.33 -1.64 21.75
C ARG A 278 -3.08 -1.66 20.42
N ASN A 279 -4.04 -2.57 20.29
CA ASN A 279 -4.96 -2.65 19.15
C ASN A 279 -6.33 -2.09 19.55
N LEU A 280 -6.98 -1.41 18.60
CA LEU A 280 -8.42 -1.17 18.68
C LEU A 280 -9.15 -2.50 18.38
N PRO A 281 -10.18 -2.89 19.14
CA PRO A 281 -10.96 -4.07 18.82
C PRO A 281 -11.60 -4.00 17.42
N PHE A 282 -11.83 -5.16 16.80
CA PHE A 282 -12.41 -5.29 15.45
C PHE A 282 -13.66 -4.41 15.21
N ALA A 283 -14.52 -4.26 16.21
CA ALA A 283 -15.73 -3.44 16.17
C ALA A 283 -15.45 -1.94 15.89
N LEU A 284 -14.26 -1.44 16.23
CA LEU A 284 -13.82 -0.05 16.03
C LEU A 284 -13.03 0.14 14.73
N SER A 285 -12.99 -0.86 13.84
CA SER A 285 -12.31 -0.74 12.54
C SER A 285 -12.88 0.37 11.64
N ALA A 286 -14.15 0.72 11.80
CA ALA A 286 -14.75 1.89 11.16
C ALA A 286 -14.13 3.20 11.68
N ASP A 287 -13.96 3.32 13.01
CA ASP A 287 -13.36 4.49 13.66
C ASP A 287 -11.86 4.58 13.36
N ALA A 288 -11.16 3.45 13.26
CA ALA A 288 -9.78 3.39 12.77
C ALA A 288 -9.63 4.01 11.37
N LYS A 289 -10.57 3.71 10.45
CA LYS A 289 -10.62 4.34 9.11
C LYS A 289 -11.03 5.82 9.14
N VAL A 290 -11.77 6.28 10.15
CA VAL A 290 -12.04 7.72 10.36
C VAL A 290 -10.76 8.41 10.87
N ALA A 291 -10.11 7.87 11.89
CA ALA A 291 -8.87 8.40 12.47
C ALA A 291 -7.75 8.49 11.42
N LEU A 292 -7.57 7.45 10.59
CA LEU A 292 -6.65 7.47 9.46
C LEU A 292 -6.92 8.62 8.50
N ARG A 293 -8.18 8.78 8.04
CA ARG A 293 -8.55 9.88 7.14
C ARG A 293 -8.34 11.25 7.78
N ARG A 294 -8.60 11.42 9.08
CA ARG A 294 -8.32 12.66 9.81
C ARG A 294 -6.82 12.96 9.92
N ARG A 295 -5.98 11.96 10.23
CA ARG A 295 -4.51 12.14 10.24
C ARG A 295 -3.97 12.54 8.88
N ILE A 296 -4.44 11.90 7.81
CA ILE A 296 -4.05 12.23 6.43
C ILE A 296 -4.56 13.63 6.02
N ALA A 297 -5.76 14.01 6.45
CA ALA A 297 -6.32 15.35 6.28
C ALA A 297 -5.70 16.41 7.22
N GLY A 298 -4.78 16.04 8.11
CA GLY A 298 -4.20 16.95 9.11
C GLY A 298 -5.16 17.43 10.19
N THR A 299 -6.39 16.89 10.28
CA THR A 299 -7.40 17.25 11.30
C THR A 299 -7.34 16.37 12.56
N LEU A 300 -6.38 15.45 12.63
CA LEU A 300 -6.03 14.71 13.85
C LEU A 300 -4.51 14.61 13.94
N VAL A 301 -3.93 15.16 15.01
CA VAL A 301 -2.47 15.16 15.24
C VAL A 301 -2.16 14.50 16.59
N GLY A 302 -2.65 13.27 16.76
CA GLY A 302 -2.47 12.50 18.01
C GLY A 302 -3.39 11.28 18.14
N ASN A 303 -3.75 10.98 19.40
CA ASN A 303 -4.72 9.96 19.78
C ASN A 303 -6.15 10.42 19.51
N VAL A 304 -7.09 9.46 19.43
CA VAL A 304 -8.48 9.70 19.01
C VAL A 304 -9.31 10.46 20.06
N GLU A 305 -8.81 10.61 21.28
CA GLU A 305 -9.60 11.03 22.46
C GLU A 305 -9.55 12.55 22.75
N ASP A 306 -8.64 13.32 22.14
CA ASP A 306 -8.22 14.61 22.68
C ASP A 306 -8.94 15.88 22.14
N GLU A 307 -9.59 15.88 20.96
CA GLU A 307 -10.21 17.09 20.37
C GLU A 307 -11.57 16.83 19.68
N PRO A 308 -12.58 17.72 19.84
CA PRO A 308 -13.82 17.69 19.06
C PRO A 308 -13.58 17.90 17.56
N ALA A 309 -14.29 17.13 16.73
CA ALA A 309 -14.13 17.20 15.27
C ALA A 309 -14.57 18.54 14.62
N GLU A 310 -15.20 19.43 15.38
CA GLU A 310 -15.69 20.75 14.90
C GLU A 310 -14.69 21.89 15.14
N SER A 311 -13.65 21.70 15.97
CA SER A 311 -12.58 22.69 16.26
C SER A 311 -11.30 22.48 15.44
N ALA A 312 -11.09 21.29 14.87
CA ALA A 312 -9.81 20.88 14.28
C ALA A 312 -9.44 21.64 12.99
N VAL A 313 -8.48 22.56 13.10
CA VAL A 313 -7.81 23.18 11.94
C VAL A 313 -6.84 22.18 11.32
N SER A 314 -6.90 22.00 10.01
CA SER A 314 -5.98 21.10 9.28
C SER A 314 -4.52 21.58 9.37
N ALA A 315 -3.61 20.67 9.73
CA ALA A 315 -2.16 20.84 9.65
C ALA A 315 -1.63 20.89 8.19
N ARG A 316 -2.46 20.58 7.18
CA ARG A 316 -2.17 20.85 5.77
C ARG A 316 -2.75 22.20 5.37
N TYR A 317 -2.02 22.96 4.57
CA TYR A 317 -2.36 24.34 4.21
C TYR A 317 -3.43 24.45 3.08
N ALA A 318 -4.53 23.70 3.19
CA ALA A 318 -5.63 23.68 2.24
C ALA A 318 -6.99 23.97 2.92
N LYS A 319 -7.59 25.12 2.59
CA LYS A 319 -8.86 25.55 3.19
C LYS A 319 -9.99 24.60 2.80
N GLY A 320 -10.67 24.04 3.80
CA GLY A 320 -11.80 23.13 3.63
C GLY A 320 -11.41 21.65 3.44
N LEU A 321 -10.17 21.27 3.75
CA LEU A 321 -9.76 19.88 3.78
C LEU A 321 -10.29 19.16 5.03
N THR A 322 -10.93 18.02 4.84
CA THR A 322 -11.53 17.18 5.89
C THR A 322 -11.31 15.69 5.59
N GLU A 323 -11.68 14.80 6.52
CA GLU A 323 -11.68 13.35 6.26
C GLU A 323 -12.55 12.93 5.06
N ASN A 324 -13.51 13.77 4.64
CA ASN A 324 -14.40 13.49 3.50
C ASN A 324 -13.73 13.76 2.14
N ASN A 325 -12.55 14.38 2.15
CA ASN A 325 -11.70 14.55 0.97
C ASN A 325 -10.72 13.38 0.78
N VAL A 326 -10.60 12.48 1.77
CA VAL A 326 -9.61 11.40 1.81
C VAL A 326 -10.27 10.05 1.56
N PHE A 327 -9.70 9.30 0.63
CA PHE A 327 -10.14 7.97 0.21
C PHE A 327 -9.02 6.98 0.48
N LEU A 328 -9.33 5.82 1.07
CA LEU A 328 -8.34 4.82 1.48
C LEU A 328 -8.32 3.65 0.50
N TYR A 329 -7.13 3.12 0.23
CA TYR A 329 -6.89 2.04 -0.72
C TYR A 329 -5.93 0.99 -0.15
N PRO A 330 -5.95 -0.27 -0.64
CA PRO A 330 -5.12 -1.35 -0.08
C PRO A 330 -3.60 -1.13 -0.18
N CYS A 331 -3.12 -0.29 -1.11
CA CYS A 331 -1.72 0.13 -1.21
C CYS A 331 -1.61 1.42 -2.06
N GLY A 332 -0.44 2.08 -2.06
CA GLY A 332 -0.20 3.28 -2.87
C GLY A 332 -0.49 3.12 -4.37
N MET A 333 -0.14 1.97 -4.98
CA MET A 333 -0.46 1.72 -6.40
C MET A 333 -1.98 1.68 -6.67
N ALA A 334 -2.78 1.20 -5.70
CA ALA A 334 -4.23 1.21 -5.82
C ALA A 334 -4.79 2.65 -5.75
N SER A 335 -4.15 3.56 -5.01
CA SER A 335 -4.47 4.99 -5.06
C SER A 335 -4.14 5.60 -6.43
N ILE A 336 -2.94 5.35 -6.96
CA ILE A 336 -2.49 5.85 -8.28
C ILE A 336 -3.41 5.35 -9.40
N PHE A 337 -3.69 4.04 -9.41
CA PHE A 337 -4.59 3.43 -10.39
C PHE A 337 -6.00 4.03 -10.32
N ASN A 338 -6.57 4.19 -9.13
CA ASN A 338 -7.91 4.78 -9.00
C ASN A 338 -7.93 6.29 -9.32
N ALA A 339 -6.86 7.04 -9.03
CA ALA A 339 -6.71 8.43 -9.48
C ALA A 339 -6.71 8.55 -11.01
N HIS A 340 -6.02 7.64 -11.72
CA HIS A 340 -6.01 7.59 -13.18
C HIS A 340 -7.37 7.21 -13.76
N GLN A 341 -8.01 6.15 -13.24
CA GLN A 341 -9.37 5.75 -13.65
C GLN A 341 -10.38 6.89 -13.42
N LEU A 342 -10.29 7.62 -12.30
CA LEU A 342 -11.16 8.76 -11.98
C LEU A 342 -10.99 9.92 -12.97
N LEU A 343 -9.76 10.30 -13.33
CA LEU A 343 -9.52 11.37 -14.30
C LEU A 343 -9.94 10.98 -15.73
N MET A 344 -9.81 9.70 -16.09
CA MET A 344 -10.34 9.19 -17.36
C MET A 344 -11.88 9.20 -17.40
N LEU A 345 -12.55 8.85 -16.30
CA LEU A 345 -14.01 8.93 -16.18
C LEU A 345 -14.52 10.37 -16.22
N GLU A 346 -13.88 11.30 -15.48
CA GLU A 346 -14.19 12.73 -15.52
C GLU A 346 -14.10 13.27 -16.94
N ARG A 347 -12.96 13.07 -17.61
CA ARG A 347 -12.77 13.59 -18.97
C ARG A 347 -13.71 12.94 -19.98
N ALA A 348 -13.97 11.63 -19.88
CA ALA A 348 -14.91 10.93 -20.76
C ALA A 348 -16.34 11.46 -20.62
N TRP A 349 -16.83 11.65 -19.39
CA TRP A 349 -18.20 12.09 -19.13
C TRP A 349 -18.40 13.58 -19.40
N THR A 350 -17.45 14.43 -19.01
CA THR A 350 -17.45 15.86 -19.36
C THR A 350 -17.42 16.06 -20.89
N LYS A 351 -16.60 15.29 -21.63
CA LYS A 351 -16.57 15.35 -23.11
C LYS A 351 -17.84 14.79 -23.78
N GLN A 352 -18.57 13.90 -23.12
CA GLN A 352 -19.86 13.36 -23.59
C GLN A 352 -21.06 14.23 -23.18
N GLY A 353 -20.85 15.33 -22.44
CA GLY A 353 -21.94 16.17 -21.91
C GLY A 353 -22.81 15.46 -20.86
N ILE A 354 -22.31 14.40 -20.23
CA ILE A 354 -23.02 13.66 -19.18
C ILE A 354 -23.02 14.52 -17.90
N PRO A 355 -24.19 14.84 -17.32
CA PRO A 355 -24.26 15.62 -16.09
C PRO A 355 -23.52 14.89 -14.95
N ILE A 356 -22.60 15.57 -14.28
CA ILE A 356 -21.84 14.98 -13.16
C ILE A 356 -22.69 15.01 -11.88
N THR A 357 -23.67 14.12 -11.82
CA THR A 357 -24.46 13.78 -10.62
C THR A 357 -24.24 12.31 -10.26
N LYS A 358 -24.44 11.92 -8.99
CA LYS A 358 -24.18 10.54 -8.54
C LYS A 358 -24.99 9.51 -9.34
N GLU A 359 -26.23 9.82 -9.69
CA GLU A 359 -27.16 8.96 -10.42
C GLU A 359 -26.71 8.80 -11.87
N SER A 360 -26.35 9.91 -12.53
CA SER A 360 -25.82 9.96 -13.89
C SER A 360 -24.50 9.22 -14.01
N CYS A 361 -23.55 9.47 -13.10
CA CYS A 361 -22.27 8.74 -13.01
C CYS A 361 -22.49 7.23 -12.78
N THR A 362 -23.39 6.86 -11.87
CA THR A 362 -23.74 5.44 -11.60
C THR A 362 -24.36 4.78 -12.84
N SER A 363 -25.22 5.50 -13.57
CA SER A 363 -25.85 5.01 -14.80
C SER A 363 -24.84 4.86 -15.95
N ALA A 364 -24.01 5.88 -16.16
CA ALA A 364 -22.97 5.91 -17.19
C ALA A 364 -21.92 4.81 -16.96
N LEU A 365 -21.45 4.61 -15.72
CA LEU A 365 -20.50 3.54 -15.38
C LEU A 365 -21.07 2.14 -15.64
N ARG A 366 -22.38 1.94 -15.42
CA ARG A 366 -23.08 0.67 -15.72
C ARG A 366 -23.36 0.47 -17.21
N ALA A 367 -23.39 1.54 -18.00
CA ALA A 367 -23.63 1.51 -19.45
C ALA A 367 -22.34 1.52 -20.29
N MET A 368 -21.20 1.85 -19.67
CA MET A 368 -19.90 1.93 -20.34
C MET A 368 -19.45 0.57 -20.87
N LYS A 369 -18.94 0.54 -22.12
CA LYS A 369 -18.49 -0.70 -22.78
C LYS A 369 -17.13 -1.20 -22.28
N ASP A 370 -16.28 -0.30 -21.82
CA ASP A 370 -14.93 -0.56 -21.32
C ASP A 370 -14.64 0.37 -20.12
N PRO A 371 -15.34 0.21 -18.97
CA PRO A 371 -15.07 0.97 -17.73
C PRO A 371 -13.69 0.66 -17.13
N SER A 372 -13.03 -0.34 -17.70
CA SER A 372 -11.67 -0.75 -17.40
C SER A 372 -10.64 0.04 -18.23
N PHE A 373 -11.03 0.84 -19.23
CA PHE A 373 -10.14 1.57 -20.16
C PHE A 373 -9.02 0.71 -20.76
N THR A 374 -9.35 -0.51 -21.16
CA THR A 374 -8.41 -1.53 -21.66
C THR A 374 -8.35 -1.68 -23.18
N ARG A 375 -9.32 -1.12 -23.92
CA ARG A 375 -9.53 -1.40 -25.36
C ARG A 375 -9.95 -0.19 -26.20
N LEU A 376 -10.43 0.89 -25.60
CA LEU A 376 -10.98 2.04 -26.33
C LEU A 376 -10.41 3.39 -25.86
N SER A 377 -9.91 4.20 -26.80
CA SER A 377 -9.71 5.63 -26.55
C SER A 377 -11.07 6.32 -26.52
N HIS A 378 -11.50 6.77 -25.35
CA HIS A 378 -12.80 7.43 -25.15
C HIS A 378 -12.78 8.92 -25.59
N GLY A 379 -12.02 9.23 -26.65
CA GLY A 379 -11.71 10.62 -27.04
C GLY A 379 -10.87 11.39 -26.02
N ILE A 380 -10.17 10.69 -25.13
CA ILE A 380 -9.25 11.22 -24.10
C ILE A 380 -7.83 11.24 -24.68
N GLY A 381 -7.04 12.28 -24.40
CA GLY A 381 -5.62 12.33 -24.72
C GLY A 381 -4.73 11.63 -23.69
N LYS A 382 -3.45 11.49 -24.03
CA LYS A 382 -2.45 10.82 -23.18
C LYS A 382 -2.31 11.45 -21.79
N SER A 383 -1.88 10.64 -20.84
CA SER A 383 -1.39 11.12 -19.54
C SER A 383 0.10 11.47 -19.65
N VAL A 384 0.56 12.45 -18.88
CA VAL A 384 1.99 12.74 -18.71
C VAL A 384 2.50 12.03 -17.45
N CYS A 385 3.66 11.41 -17.54
CA CYS A 385 4.45 10.95 -16.40
C CYS A 385 5.73 11.78 -16.36
N PHE A 386 5.97 12.47 -15.24
CA PHE A 386 7.04 13.47 -15.11
C PHE A 386 7.98 13.11 -13.95
N GLY A 387 9.28 13.14 -14.24
CA GLY A 387 10.32 12.50 -13.44
C GLY A 387 10.39 10.99 -13.66
N PHE A 388 11.43 10.36 -13.10
CA PHE A 388 11.56 8.91 -13.00
C PHE A 388 10.67 8.44 -11.83
N PRO A 389 9.53 7.75 -12.08
CA PRO A 389 8.66 7.29 -11.00
C PRO A 389 9.09 5.91 -10.51
N TYR A 390 8.47 5.48 -9.42
CA TYR A 390 8.31 4.07 -9.11
C TYR A 390 7.72 3.30 -10.30
N THR A 391 8.40 2.20 -10.66
CA THR A 391 8.30 1.53 -11.96
C THR A 391 6.88 1.24 -12.43
N ASP A 392 6.00 0.76 -11.53
CA ASP A 392 4.63 0.40 -11.91
C ASP A 392 3.76 1.61 -12.32
N THR A 393 4.07 2.84 -11.87
CA THR A 393 3.30 4.06 -12.18
C THR A 393 3.32 4.41 -13.66
N LEU A 394 4.51 4.47 -14.27
CA LEU A 394 4.65 4.66 -15.72
C LEU A 394 3.87 3.58 -16.47
N LYS A 395 4.05 2.31 -16.06
CA LYS A 395 3.39 1.18 -16.69
C LYS A 395 1.87 1.15 -16.45
N VAL A 396 1.31 1.86 -15.46
CA VAL A 396 -0.15 2.09 -15.31
C VAL A 396 -0.64 3.08 -16.36
N LEU A 397 0.08 4.19 -16.56
CA LEU A 397 -0.27 5.24 -17.53
C LEU A 397 -0.07 4.77 -18.99
N GLU A 398 0.83 3.81 -19.22
CA GLU A 398 0.99 3.11 -20.50
C GLU A 398 -0.12 2.08 -20.78
N LYS A 399 -0.51 1.29 -19.76
CA LYS A 399 -1.30 0.07 -19.98
C LYS A 399 -2.82 0.28 -19.89
N TRP A 400 -3.27 1.39 -19.33
CA TRP A 400 -4.68 1.79 -19.23
C TRP A 400 -4.89 3.13 -19.96
N GLY A 401 -6.02 3.27 -20.65
CA GLY A 401 -6.32 4.45 -21.45
C GLY A 401 -5.48 4.59 -22.73
N PRO A 402 -5.27 5.82 -23.24
CA PRO A 402 -4.58 6.08 -24.51
C PRO A 402 -3.04 6.06 -24.44
N GLY A 403 -2.47 5.65 -23.30
CA GLY A 403 -1.02 5.62 -23.07
C GLY A 403 -0.45 6.94 -22.53
N CYS A 404 0.89 7.00 -22.49
CA CYS A 404 1.64 8.03 -21.78
C CYS A 404 2.58 8.86 -22.68
N HIS A 405 2.88 10.09 -22.24
CA HIS A 405 4.12 10.81 -22.57
C HIS A 405 5.02 10.79 -21.32
N PHE A 406 6.29 10.42 -21.48
CA PHE A 406 7.21 10.22 -20.38
C PHE A 406 8.38 11.20 -20.46
N PHE A 407 8.59 11.94 -19.38
CA PHE A 407 9.67 12.91 -19.20
C PHE A 407 10.52 12.46 -18.00
N GLY A 408 11.48 11.58 -18.27
CA GLY A 408 12.10 10.75 -17.24
C GLY A 408 13.20 11.42 -16.42
N HIS A 409 13.80 12.51 -16.89
CA HIS A 409 14.89 13.18 -16.13
C HIS A 409 14.34 14.05 -15.00
N GLY A 410 13.10 14.54 -15.13
CA GLY A 410 12.40 15.31 -14.09
C GLY A 410 13.02 16.68 -13.81
N THR A 411 13.66 17.28 -14.82
CA THR A 411 14.37 18.56 -14.70
C THR A 411 13.51 19.75 -15.16
N ASP A 412 14.03 20.97 -15.04
CA ASP A 412 13.34 22.15 -15.57
C ASP A 412 13.29 22.13 -17.13
N GLN A 413 14.22 21.45 -17.81
CA GLN A 413 14.19 21.22 -19.26
C GLN A 413 13.03 20.32 -19.67
N ASP A 414 12.74 19.26 -18.90
CA ASP A 414 11.55 18.42 -19.11
C ASP A 414 10.25 19.26 -19.08
N VAL A 415 10.23 20.37 -18.31
CA VAL A 415 9.09 21.30 -18.28
C VAL A 415 9.04 22.20 -19.52
N ASP A 416 10.19 22.59 -20.07
CA ASP A 416 10.27 23.30 -21.37
C ASP A 416 9.76 22.42 -22.51
N GLU A 417 10.18 21.16 -22.56
CA GLU A 417 9.75 20.19 -23.57
C GLU A 417 8.26 19.84 -23.44
N LEU A 418 7.74 19.73 -22.21
CA LEU A 418 6.31 19.60 -21.95
C LEU A 418 5.52 20.84 -22.40
N GLU A 419 6.01 22.06 -22.12
CA GLU A 419 5.35 23.29 -22.57
C GLU A 419 5.34 23.40 -24.10
N ALA A 420 6.42 23.01 -24.77
CA ALA A 420 6.49 22.94 -26.23
C ALA A 420 5.51 21.90 -26.81
N LEU A 421 5.42 20.70 -26.23
CA LEU A 421 4.46 19.67 -26.62
C LEU A 421 3.00 20.15 -26.47
N LEU A 422 2.68 20.81 -25.36
CA LEU A 422 1.35 21.37 -25.10
C LEU A 422 0.99 22.49 -26.08
N ALA A 423 1.96 23.34 -26.44
CA ALA A 423 1.78 24.42 -27.41
C ALA A 423 1.63 23.92 -28.87
N ALA A 424 2.27 22.81 -29.22
CA ALA A 424 2.26 22.24 -30.58
C ALA A 424 1.10 21.26 -30.84
N GLN A 425 0.32 20.89 -29.82
CA GLN A 425 -0.69 19.84 -29.91
C GLN A 425 -1.89 20.26 -30.79
N PRO A 426 -2.24 19.53 -31.87
CA PRO A 426 -3.35 19.87 -32.78
C PRO A 426 -4.71 19.98 -32.08
N ASP A 427 -5.63 20.77 -32.66
CA ASP A 427 -6.97 21.03 -32.07
C ASP A 427 -8.01 19.95 -32.38
N ASP A 428 -7.78 19.13 -33.40
CA ASP A 428 -8.54 17.91 -33.71
C ASP A 428 -8.09 16.68 -32.89
N GLU A 429 -6.88 16.73 -32.31
CA GLU A 429 -6.38 15.67 -31.44
C GLU A 429 -6.93 15.74 -30.01
N PRO A 430 -7.16 14.57 -29.34
CA PRO A 430 -7.47 14.53 -27.92
C PRO A 430 -6.33 15.13 -27.06
N LYS A 431 -6.56 16.32 -26.49
CA LYS A 431 -5.59 17.03 -25.64
C LYS A 431 -5.17 16.23 -24.41
N ILE A 432 -3.92 16.42 -23.96
CA ILE A 432 -3.39 15.86 -22.69
C ILE A 432 -4.36 16.12 -21.54
N HIS A 433 -4.73 15.08 -20.80
CA HIS A 433 -5.83 15.19 -19.83
C HIS A 433 -5.37 15.27 -18.36
N ALA A 434 -4.21 14.68 -18.05
CA ALA A 434 -3.65 14.53 -16.71
C ALA A 434 -2.11 14.45 -16.74
N LEU A 435 -1.47 14.87 -15.65
CA LEU A 435 -0.04 14.71 -15.36
C LEU A 435 0.14 14.04 -13.99
N PHE A 436 1.09 13.11 -13.90
CA PHE A 436 1.49 12.41 -12.70
C PHE A 436 2.97 12.65 -12.42
N CYS A 437 3.33 13.00 -11.19
CA CYS A 437 4.72 13.13 -10.75
C CYS A 437 4.89 12.68 -9.29
N GLU A 438 6.08 12.20 -8.94
CA GLU A 438 6.51 12.04 -7.55
C GLU A 438 7.17 13.32 -7.03
N PHE A 439 7.05 13.59 -5.73
CA PHE A 439 7.74 14.72 -5.09
C PHE A 439 8.40 14.31 -3.76
N PRO A 440 9.75 14.22 -3.71
CA PRO A 440 10.68 14.12 -4.83
C PRO A 440 10.65 12.71 -5.47
N GLY A 441 11.09 12.58 -6.73
CA GLY A 441 11.08 11.30 -7.45
C GLY A 441 12.18 10.32 -7.04
N ASN A 442 11.82 9.06 -6.75
CA ASN A 442 12.78 8.00 -6.43
C ASN A 442 13.41 7.42 -7.72
N PRO A 443 14.76 7.26 -7.83
CA PRO A 443 15.74 7.24 -6.74
C PRO A 443 16.64 8.49 -6.65
N LEU A 444 16.64 9.36 -7.67
CA LEU A 444 17.56 10.50 -7.77
C LEU A 444 17.10 11.74 -6.97
N LEU A 445 15.92 11.67 -6.35
CA LEU A 445 15.32 12.68 -5.47
C LEU A 445 15.23 14.08 -6.08
N ARG A 446 14.98 14.10 -7.39
CA ARG A 446 14.69 15.29 -8.17
C ARG A 446 13.28 15.80 -7.86
N SER A 447 13.16 17.12 -7.82
CA SER A 447 11.95 17.86 -7.46
C SER A 447 11.55 18.72 -8.64
N ALA A 448 10.38 18.44 -9.23
CA ALA A 448 9.82 19.21 -10.32
C ALA A 448 9.43 20.63 -9.88
N ASP A 449 9.43 21.60 -10.79
CA ASP A 449 8.90 22.94 -10.50
C ASP A 449 7.36 22.94 -10.47
N LEU A 450 6.79 22.47 -9.34
CA LEU A 450 5.34 22.33 -9.16
C LEU A 450 4.55 23.63 -9.42
N PRO A 451 5.00 24.84 -9.01
CA PRO A 451 4.41 26.10 -9.46
C PRO A 451 4.32 26.25 -10.99
N ARG A 452 5.38 25.90 -11.74
CA ARG A 452 5.37 25.97 -13.21
C ARG A 452 4.44 24.92 -13.82
N LEU A 453 4.48 23.69 -13.32
CA LEU A 453 3.56 22.63 -13.76
C LEU A 453 2.09 23.01 -13.52
N ARG A 454 1.75 23.60 -12.36
CA ARG A 454 0.41 24.12 -12.05
C ARG A 454 -0.04 25.19 -13.05
N ALA A 455 0.83 26.15 -13.36
CA ALA A 455 0.53 27.19 -14.35
C ALA A 455 0.27 26.62 -15.75
N LEU A 456 1.02 25.58 -16.17
CA LEU A 456 0.75 24.85 -17.41
C LEU A 456 -0.59 24.08 -17.35
N ALA A 457 -0.89 23.41 -16.24
CA ALA A 457 -2.12 22.66 -16.04
C ALA A 457 -3.38 23.55 -16.08
N ASP A 458 -3.27 24.79 -15.60
CA ASP A 458 -4.37 25.76 -15.68
C ASP A 458 -4.49 26.41 -17.05
N ARG A 459 -3.37 26.67 -17.75
CA ARG A 459 -3.34 27.21 -19.13
C ARG A 459 -3.86 26.23 -20.18
N TYR A 460 -3.50 24.95 -20.06
CA TYR A 460 -3.83 23.90 -21.05
C TYR A 460 -4.92 22.92 -20.55
N ASP A 461 -5.55 23.22 -19.41
CA ASP A 461 -6.64 22.45 -18.79
C ASP A 461 -6.36 20.94 -18.58
N PHE A 462 -5.24 20.57 -17.97
CA PHE A 462 -5.04 19.20 -17.45
C PHE A 462 -5.10 19.15 -15.92
N SER A 463 -5.28 17.96 -15.35
CA SER A 463 -5.18 17.74 -13.89
C SER A 463 -3.78 17.33 -13.48
N ILE A 464 -3.33 17.74 -12.29
CA ILE A 464 -2.09 17.23 -11.69
C ILE A 464 -2.43 16.24 -10.57
N VAL A 465 -1.80 15.07 -10.61
CA VAL A 465 -1.73 14.12 -9.50
C VAL A 465 -0.29 14.07 -8.99
N ILE A 466 -0.10 14.31 -7.69
CA ILE A 466 1.23 14.25 -7.06
C ILE A 466 1.27 13.08 -6.10
N ASP A 467 2.27 12.21 -6.24
CA ASP A 467 2.62 11.23 -5.21
C ASP A 467 3.64 11.85 -4.25
N GLU A 468 3.21 12.09 -3.01
CA GLU A 468 4.04 12.68 -1.95
C GLU A 468 4.67 11.62 -1.03
N THR A 469 4.67 10.32 -1.40
CA THR A 469 5.14 9.22 -0.54
C THR A 469 6.56 9.43 0.00
N ILE A 470 7.47 9.95 -0.83
CA ILE A 470 8.87 10.17 -0.45
C ILE A 470 9.04 11.50 0.31
N GLY A 471 8.45 12.58 -0.22
CA GLY A 471 8.53 13.90 0.41
C GLY A 471 7.81 13.96 1.76
N ASN A 472 6.76 13.15 1.92
CA ASN A 472 5.85 13.01 3.04
C ASN A 472 5.14 14.31 3.47
N PHE A 473 3.88 14.18 3.92
CA PHE A 473 3.05 15.33 4.28
C PHE A 473 3.36 15.95 5.66
N VAL A 474 4.48 15.59 6.30
CA VAL A 474 5.07 16.36 7.40
C VAL A 474 6.13 17.34 6.85
N ASN A 475 6.89 16.95 5.82
CA ASN A 475 7.96 17.79 5.27
C ASN A 475 7.58 18.60 4.04
N VAL A 476 6.67 18.12 3.18
CA VAL A 476 6.22 18.86 1.98
C VAL A 476 4.73 19.23 2.02
N GLU A 477 4.39 20.33 1.35
CA GLU A 477 3.03 20.83 1.17
C GLU A 477 2.77 21.01 -0.34
N VAL A 478 2.48 19.88 -1.02
CA VAL A 478 2.33 19.85 -2.48
C VAL A 478 0.88 20.06 -2.94
N LEU A 479 -0.07 19.98 -2.01
CA LEU A 479 -1.52 20.06 -2.27
C LEU A 479 -1.96 21.35 -3.00
N PRO A 480 -1.36 22.55 -2.77
CA PRO A 480 -1.67 23.76 -3.54
C PRO A 480 -1.40 23.67 -5.05
N TYR A 481 -0.55 22.73 -5.50
CA TYR A 481 -0.22 22.51 -6.91
C TYR A 481 -0.97 21.33 -7.54
N ALA A 482 -1.70 20.56 -6.73
CA ALA A 482 -2.35 19.32 -7.14
C ALA A 482 -3.86 19.47 -7.30
N ASP A 483 -4.45 18.70 -8.23
CA ASP A 483 -5.88 18.42 -8.23
C ASP A 483 -6.21 17.25 -7.30
N MET A 484 -5.30 16.28 -7.21
CA MET A 484 -5.32 15.19 -6.24
C MET A 484 -3.91 14.85 -5.76
N VAL A 485 -3.77 14.44 -4.51
CA VAL A 485 -2.50 13.94 -3.96
C VAL A 485 -2.69 12.49 -3.55
N VAL A 486 -1.68 11.65 -3.78
CA VAL A 486 -1.67 10.24 -3.39
C VAL A 486 -0.48 9.94 -2.48
N SER A 487 -0.61 8.91 -1.64
CA SER A 487 0.47 8.47 -0.75
C SER A 487 0.40 6.97 -0.48
N SER A 488 1.56 6.32 -0.37
CA SER A 488 1.70 4.94 0.07
C SER A 488 1.87 4.89 1.59
N LEU A 489 0.75 4.70 2.30
CA LEU A 489 0.70 4.62 3.76
C LEU A 489 1.55 3.45 4.32
N THR A 490 1.85 2.45 3.48
CA THR A 490 2.81 1.35 3.69
C THR A 490 4.22 1.82 4.13
N LYS A 491 4.59 3.08 3.85
CA LYS A 491 5.92 3.64 4.08
C LYS A 491 5.98 4.38 5.43
N VAL A 492 6.64 5.54 5.51
CA VAL A 492 6.99 6.20 6.79
C VAL A 492 5.78 6.49 7.68
N PHE A 493 4.59 6.68 7.10
CA PHE A 493 3.32 6.79 7.83
C PHE A 493 3.03 5.57 8.72
N SER A 494 3.31 4.35 8.25
CA SER A 494 3.26 3.12 9.05
C SER A 494 4.58 2.85 9.78
N GLY A 495 5.71 2.81 9.07
CA GLY A 495 7.04 2.58 9.67
C GLY A 495 7.34 1.15 10.11
N GLU A 496 6.38 0.41 10.68
CA GLU A 496 6.59 -0.96 11.21
C GLU A 496 6.80 -2.03 10.13
N CYS A 497 6.68 -1.68 8.84
CA CYS A 497 6.90 -2.59 7.71
C CYS A 497 6.01 -3.86 7.72
N ASN A 498 4.81 -3.82 8.32
CA ASN A 498 3.93 -4.99 8.47
C ASN A 498 2.50 -4.83 7.93
N VAL A 499 2.20 -3.73 7.25
CA VAL A 499 0.88 -3.47 6.70
C VAL A 499 0.98 -2.59 5.47
N MET A 500 0.16 -2.88 4.45
CA MET A 500 0.02 -2.04 3.27
C MET A 500 -1.15 -1.07 3.43
N GLY A 501 -0.99 0.13 2.88
CA GLY A 501 -2.07 1.07 2.70
C GLY A 501 -1.75 2.12 1.64
N GLY A 502 -2.79 2.77 1.15
CA GLY A 502 -2.69 3.91 0.25
C GLY A 502 -3.78 4.93 0.56
N SER A 503 -3.53 6.19 0.22
CA SER A 503 -4.53 7.25 0.26
C SER A 503 -4.60 8.02 -1.05
N LEU A 504 -5.77 8.61 -1.31
CA LEU A 504 -6.02 9.62 -2.33
C LEU A 504 -6.73 10.78 -1.64
N VAL A 505 -6.19 11.98 -1.78
CA VAL A 505 -6.76 13.23 -1.27
C VAL A 505 -7.22 14.08 -2.45
N VAL A 506 -8.51 14.38 -2.54
CA VAL A 506 -9.02 15.34 -3.54
C VAL A 506 -8.84 16.75 -2.99
N ASN A 507 -8.11 17.61 -3.72
CA ASN A 507 -7.90 18.99 -3.29
C ASN A 507 -9.23 19.77 -3.27
N PRO A 508 -9.73 20.24 -2.11
CA PRO A 508 -10.97 21.03 -2.05
C PRO A 508 -10.88 22.37 -2.79
N GLN A 509 -9.67 22.85 -3.09
CA GLN A 509 -9.42 24.10 -3.81
C GLN A 509 -9.30 23.91 -5.34
N SER A 510 -9.28 22.67 -5.85
CA SER A 510 -9.25 22.42 -7.30
C SER A 510 -10.54 22.87 -7.98
N LYS A 511 -10.42 23.47 -9.18
CA LYS A 511 -11.55 23.76 -10.09
C LYS A 511 -12.38 22.51 -10.45
N ARG A 512 -11.85 21.29 -10.24
CA ARG A 512 -12.52 20.01 -10.48
C ARG A 512 -13.00 19.29 -9.22
N ALA A 513 -12.74 19.82 -8.02
CA ALA A 513 -12.99 19.14 -6.75
C ALA A 513 -14.41 18.53 -6.64
N GLN A 514 -15.44 19.31 -6.97
CA GLN A 514 -16.83 18.85 -6.91
C GLN A 514 -17.16 17.76 -7.94
N HIS A 515 -16.58 17.80 -9.14
CA HIS A 515 -16.74 16.72 -10.13
C HIS A 515 -16.09 15.43 -9.61
N LEU A 516 -14.83 15.51 -9.16
CA LEU A 516 -14.06 14.37 -8.66
C LEU A 516 -14.76 13.69 -7.47
N LEU A 517 -15.22 14.47 -6.48
CA LEU A 517 -15.97 13.96 -5.33
C LEU A 517 -17.31 13.33 -5.74
N THR A 518 -18.06 13.93 -6.68
CA THR A 518 -19.32 13.35 -7.16
C THR A 518 -19.10 12.03 -7.90
N ILE A 519 -18.06 11.93 -8.74
CA ILE A 519 -17.70 10.68 -9.44
C ILE A 519 -17.26 9.62 -8.43
N LEU A 520 -16.39 9.95 -7.48
CA LEU A 520 -16.01 9.07 -6.38
C LEU A 520 -17.22 8.57 -5.60
N SER A 521 -18.22 9.42 -5.33
CA SER A 521 -19.45 9.02 -4.66
C SER A 521 -20.28 7.94 -5.39
N ALA A 522 -20.00 7.70 -6.68
CA ALA A 522 -20.62 6.69 -7.53
C ALA A 522 -19.73 5.47 -7.83
N MET A 523 -18.40 5.60 -7.77
CA MET A 523 -17.44 4.55 -8.13
C MET A 523 -16.56 4.01 -6.99
N TYR A 524 -16.37 4.77 -5.91
CA TYR A 524 -15.48 4.38 -4.82
C TYR A 524 -16.07 3.20 -4.04
N GLN A 525 -15.18 2.26 -3.72
CA GLN A 525 -15.48 1.14 -2.85
C GLN A 525 -14.34 1.05 -1.84
N ASP A 526 -14.65 1.11 -0.55
CA ASP A 526 -13.69 0.81 0.50
C ASP A 526 -13.34 -0.68 0.42
N ASN A 527 -12.10 -0.96 0.01
CA ASN A 527 -11.54 -2.31 -0.08
C ASN A 527 -10.39 -2.50 0.92
N VAL A 528 -10.18 -1.58 1.85
CA VAL A 528 -9.16 -1.73 2.89
C VAL A 528 -9.68 -2.74 3.91
N TRP A 529 -8.91 -3.79 4.16
CA TRP A 529 -9.30 -4.83 5.10
C TRP A 529 -9.28 -4.31 6.55
N VAL A 530 -10.09 -4.89 7.44
CA VAL A 530 -10.37 -4.25 8.74
C VAL A 530 -9.18 -4.32 9.71
N GLU A 531 -8.47 -5.44 9.78
CA GLU A 531 -7.21 -5.53 10.52
C GLU A 531 -6.12 -4.64 9.92
N ASP A 532 -6.01 -4.56 8.58
CA ASP A 532 -5.02 -3.68 7.95
C ASP A 532 -5.29 -2.21 8.28
N ALA A 533 -6.56 -1.80 8.42
CA ALA A 533 -6.91 -0.47 8.91
C ALA A 533 -6.56 -0.26 10.40
N ILE A 534 -6.73 -1.28 11.26
CA ILE A 534 -6.35 -1.22 12.68
C ILE A 534 -4.82 -1.11 12.84
N PHE A 535 -4.05 -1.92 12.10
CA PHE A 535 -2.59 -1.86 12.11
C PHE A 535 -2.09 -0.51 11.55
N LEU A 536 -2.64 -0.01 10.44
CA LEU A 536 -2.31 1.32 9.92
C LEU A 536 -2.65 2.44 10.94
N GLU A 537 -3.77 2.34 11.65
CA GLU A 537 -4.12 3.32 12.68
C GLU A 537 -3.08 3.28 13.82
N ARG A 538 -2.83 2.11 14.40
CA ARG A 538 -1.84 1.92 15.48
C ARG A 538 -0.47 2.49 15.12
N ASN A 539 0.06 2.05 13.98
CA ASN A 539 1.41 2.37 13.51
C ASN A 539 1.58 3.86 13.15
N SER A 540 0.47 4.55 12.81
CA SER A 540 0.48 5.98 12.44
C SER A 540 0.27 6.96 13.60
N ARG A 541 0.15 6.49 14.86
CA ARG A 541 -0.06 7.38 16.02
C ARG A 541 1.13 8.33 16.27
N ASN A 542 2.36 7.90 16.00
CA ASN A 542 3.61 8.62 16.32
C ASN A 542 4.39 9.10 15.07
N PHE A 543 3.84 8.98 13.86
CA PHE A 543 4.58 9.17 12.60
C PHE A 543 5.28 10.54 12.47
N VAL A 544 4.69 11.62 13.01
CA VAL A 544 5.27 12.98 12.98
C VAL A 544 6.59 13.04 13.75
N ALA A 545 6.65 12.44 14.94
CA ALA A 545 7.85 12.38 15.75
C ALA A 545 8.92 11.46 15.13
N ARG A 546 8.48 10.33 14.53
CA ARG A 546 9.37 9.43 13.77
C ARG A 546 10.00 10.13 12.57
N ILE A 547 9.23 10.93 11.81
CA ILE A 547 9.74 11.68 10.66
C ILE A 547 10.79 12.72 11.11
N ALA A 548 10.54 13.49 12.17
CA ALA A 548 11.52 14.45 12.68
C ALA A 548 12.86 13.80 13.07
N GLN A 549 12.83 12.67 13.80
CA GLN A 549 14.03 11.89 14.12
C GLN A 549 14.73 11.39 12.85
N ILE A 550 13.96 10.88 11.88
CA ILE A 550 14.47 10.35 10.61
C ILE A 550 15.12 11.45 9.76
N ASP A 551 14.55 12.65 9.68
CA ASP A 551 15.14 13.79 8.97
C ASP A 551 16.47 14.23 9.61
N GLU A 552 16.49 14.37 10.94
CA GLU A 552 17.67 14.76 11.72
C GLU A 552 18.79 13.71 11.57
N ASN A 553 18.45 12.41 11.64
CA ASN A 553 19.36 11.30 11.34
C ASN A 553 19.83 11.27 9.87
N THR A 554 18.97 11.59 8.92
CA THR A 554 19.28 11.51 7.47
C THR A 554 20.19 12.65 7.04
N GLU A 555 19.85 13.89 7.37
CA GLU A 555 20.67 15.06 7.02
C GLU A 555 22.07 14.93 7.64
N MET A 556 22.19 14.37 8.86
CA MET A 556 23.47 14.06 9.49
C MET A 556 24.36 13.10 8.67
N ILE A 557 23.79 12.02 8.11
CA ILE A 557 24.53 11.02 7.32
C ILE A 557 24.79 11.52 5.90
N VAL A 558 23.82 12.16 5.27
CA VAL A 558 23.96 12.70 3.91
C VAL A 558 25.01 13.81 3.87
N ASP A 559 25.05 14.72 4.85
CA ASP A 559 26.08 15.77 4.91
C ASP A 559 27.49 15.17 5.03
N MET A 560 27.65 14.10 5.83
CA MET A 560 28.91 13.38 6.00
C MET A 560 29.37 12.74 4.68
N LEU A 561 28.47 12.08 3.95
CA LEU A 561 28.78 11.42 2.67
C LEU A 561 28.98 12.43 1.54
N HIS A 562 28.16 13.48 1.48
CA HIS A 562 28.26 14.53 0.47
C HIS A 562 29.58 15.31 0.62
N ALA A 563 29.99 15.67 1.85
CA ALA A 563 31.28 16.32 2.10
C ALA A 563 32.51 15.46 1.73
N GLN A 564 32.32 14.15 1.53
CA GLN A 564 33.34 13.23 1.01
C GLN A 564 33.18 12.93 -0.50
N SER A 565 32.20 13.49 -1.21
CA SER A 565 31.90 13.14 -2.61
C SER A 565 32.71 13.92 -3.65
N ARG A 566 32.87 13.33 -4.85
CA ARG A 566 33.51 14.00 -6.01
C ARG A 566 32.78 15.27 -6.42
N VAL A 567 31.44 15.26 -6.43
CA VAL A 567 30.62 16.46 -6.73
C VAL A 567 30.82 17.60 -5.71
N ALA A 568 31.25 17.29 -4.48
CA ALA A 568 31.66 18.29 -3.47
C ALA A 568 33.16 18.65 -3.53
N GLY A 569 33.87 18.26 -4.61
CA GLY A 569 35.27 18.62 -4.84
C GLY A 569 36.31 17.62 -4.32
N LYS A 570 35.92 16.43 -3.85
CA LYS A 570 36.85 15.37 -3.42
C LYS A 570 37.22 14.44 -4.59
N SER A 571 38.12 14.89 -5.48
CA SER A 571 38.50 14.16 -6.71
C SER A 571 38.86 12.68 -6.47
N GLU A 572 39.67 12.41 -5.45
CA GLU A 572 40.16 11.05 -5.13
C GLU A 572 39.14 10.18 -4.38
N SER A 573 37.90 10.66 -4.18
CA SER A 573 36.87 9.90 -3.48
C SER A 573 36.36 8.70 -4.30
N VAL A 574 35.86 7.71 -3.58
CA VAL A 574 35.07 6.59 -4.11
C VAL A 574 33.58 6.91 -4.26
N VAL A 575 33.09 7.95 -3.58
CA VAL A 575 31.71 8.44 -3.73
C VAL A 575 31.68 9.44 -4.89
N GLN A 576 30.98 9.07 -5.96
CA GLN A 576 30.77 9.93 -7.12
C GLN A 576 29.80 11.06 -6.75
N ALA A 577 28.57 10.71 -6.34
CA ALA A 577 27.51 11.65 -6.02
C ALA A 577 26.65 11.18 -4.83
N VAL A 578 25.93 12.12 -4.21
CA VAL A 578 24.92 11.84 -3.19
C VAL A 578 23.64 12.60 -3.57
N TYR A 579 22.57 11.85 -3.79
CA TYR A 579 21.26 12.33 -4.22
C TYR A 579 20.33 12.48 -3.02
N TYR A 580 20.01 13.73 -2.68
CA TYR A 580 19.14 14.15 -1.58
C TYR A 580 18.59 15.55 -1.87
N PRO A 581 17.34 15.91 -1.53
CA PRO A 581 16.74 17.17 -2.01
C PRO A 581 17.45 18.47 -1.53
N LYS A 582 18.26 18.39 -0.47
CA LYS A 582 19.19 19.46 -0.04
C LYS A 582 20.30 19.75 -1.05
N TYR A 583 20.64 18.79 -1.91
CA TYR A 583 21.79 18.82 -2.83
C TYR A 583 21.41 18.71 -4.32
N VAL A 584 20.26 18.11 -4.66
CA VAL A 584 19.73 18.06 -6.04
C VAL A 584 18.39 18.77 -6.15
N THR A 585 18.21 19.61 -7.17
CA THR A 585 16.98 20.38 -7.43
C THR A 585 16.44 21.19 -6.24
N ARG A 586 17.31 21.55 -5.29
CA ARG A 586 16.92 22.17 -4.00
C ARG A 586 15.98 23.37 -4.16
N ALA A 587 16.21 24.23 -5.15
CA ALA A 587 15.37 25.39 -5.41
C ALA A 587 13.90 25.05 -5.74
N ASN A 588 13.62 23.84 -6.25
CA ASN A 588 12.26 23.33 -6.46
C ASN A 588 11.71 22.65 -5.20
N TYR A 589 12.55 21.96 -4.42
CA TYR A 589 12.14 21.38 -3.13
C TYR A 589 11.76 22.47 -2.11
N ASP A 590 12.62 23.49 -1.92
CA ASP A 590 12.40 24.59 -0.97
C ASP A 590 11.16 25.45 -1.32
N LYS A 591 10.64 25.45 -2.57
CA LYS A 591 9.34 26.05 -2.92
C LYS A 591 8.14 25.34 -2.26
N CYS A 592 8.29 24.05 -1.95
CA CYS A 592 7.22 23.16 -1.50
C CYS A 592 7.48 22.54 -0.11
N ARG A 593 8.65 22.77 0.47
CA ARG A 593 9.03 22.35 1.83
C ARG A 593 8.22 23.14 2.87
N ARG A 594 7.67 22.46 3.87
CA ARG A 594 6.72 23.05 4.82
C ARG A 594 7.41 24.06 5.75
N THR A 595 6.87 25.27 5.77
CA THR A 595 7.37 26.37 6.61
C THR A 595 6.78 26.37 8.02
N GLN A 596 5.55 25.85 8.19
CA GLN A 596 4.83 25.78 9.46
C GLN A 596 4.99 24.42 10.16
N PRO A 597 4.87 24.33 11.50
CA PRO A 597 4.91 23.05 12.20
C PRO A 597 3.73 22.16 11.81
N TYR A 598 3.97 20.86 11.58
CA TYR A 598 2.87 19.89 11.38
C TYR A 598 2.14 19.55 12.70
N ALA A 599 2.83 19.68 13.83
CA ALA A 599 2.27 19.53 15.17
C ALA A 599 2.62 20.77 16.03
N PRO A 600 1.77 21.19 16.98
CA PRO A 600 2.09 22.29 17.89
C PRO A 600 3.37 22.02 18.70
N GLY A 601 4.18 23.07 18.93
CA GLY A 601 5.26 23.04 19.92
C GLY A 601 6.70 23.03 19.38
N ARG A 602 6.94 22.98 18.06
CA ARG A 602 8.24 23.39 17.47
C ARG A 602 8.13 24.82 16.93
N GLU A 603 9.08 25.69 17.28
CA GLU A 603 9.24 27.03 16.71
C GLU A 603 10.49 27.09 15.82
N GLY A 604 10.51 27.98 14.81
CA GLY A 604 11.63 28.12 13.87
C GLY A 604 11.21 28.35 12.42
N PRO A 605 12.10 28.89 11.55
CA PRO A 605 11.72 29.50 10.26
C PRO A 605 11.41 28.53 9.11
N SER A 606 11.73 27.25 9.24
CA SER A 606 11.30 26.18 8.32
C SER A 606 11.24 24.88 9.09
N GLN A 607 10.14 24.13 8.98
CA GLN A 607 9.80 23.02 9.89
C GLN A 607 9.80 21.65 9.22
N GLY A 608 9.60 21.59 7.91
CA GLY A 608 9.82 20.36 7.13
C GLY A 608 11.30 20.08 6.91
N GLY A 609 11.72 18.83 7.12
CA GLY A 609 13.03 18.31 6.73
C GLY A 609 13.15 18.09 5.22
N TYR A 610 14.10 17.25 4.80
CA TYR A 610 14.31 16.88 3.38
C TYR A 610 13.94 15.42 3.07
N GLY A 611 13.46 14.64 4.05
CA GLY A 611 12.99 13.27 3.92
C GLY A 611 13.99 12.23 4.44
N GLY A 612 13.48 11.02 4.72
CA GLY A 612 14.28 9.90 5.25
C GLY A 612 15.03 9.05 4.22
N LEU A 613 15.10 9.49 2.96
CA LEU A 613 15.59 8.70 1.83
C LEU A 613 16.72 9.45 1.13
N PHE A 614 17.78 8.75 0.74
CA PHE A 614 18.82 9.25 -0.15
C PHE A 614 19.41 8.12 -1.02
N SER A 615 20.21 8.50 -2.02
CA SER A 615 21.00 7.54 -2.81
C SER A 615 22.46 7.97 -2.88
N VAL A 616 23.38 7.00 -2.81
CA VAL A 616 24.82 7.19 -2.99
C VAL A 616 25.22 6.50 -4.29
N GLU A 617 25.92 7.23 -5.16
CA GLU A 617 26.54 6.65 -6.36
C GLU A 617 28.04 6.47 -6.12
N PHE A 618 28.55 5.29 -6.44
CA PHE A 618 29.98 4.97 -6.33
C PHE A 618 30.68 5.01 -7.68
N THR A 619 31.97 5.34 -7.66
CA THR A 619 32.80 5.49 -8.87
C THR A 619 33.09 4.18 -9.59
N SER A 620 32.77 3.03 -8.98
CA SER A 620 32.91 1.70 -9.56
C SER A 620 31.93 0.71 -8.93
N LYS A 621 31.58 -0.34 -9.68
CA LYS A 621 30.71 -1.42 -9.20
C LYS A 621 31.29 -2.22 -8.02
N PRO A 622 32.61 -2.55 -7.98
CA PRO A 622 33.23 -3.15 -6.79
C PRO A 622 33.06 -2.32 -5.51
N ALA A 623 33.13 -0.99 -5.61
CA ALA A 623 32.90 -0.11 -4.47
C ALA A 623 31.43 -0.10 -4.02
N ALA A 624 30.48 -0.09 -4.95
CA ALA A 624 29.05 -0.18 -4.64
C ALA A 624 28.69 -1.51 -3.95
N ILE A 625 29.24 -2.62 -4.44
CA ILE A 625 29.14 -3.96 -3.82
C ILE A 625 29.70 -3.93 -2.40
N ALA A 626 30.95 -3.50 -2.23
CA ALA A 626 31.61 -3.48 -0.93
C ALA A 626 30.90 -2.56 0.08
N PHE A 627 30.43 -1.39 -0.35
CA PHE A 627 29.61 -0.51 0.49
C PHE A 627 28.33 -1.22 0.94
N TYR A 628 27.57 -1.78 0.00
CA TYR A 628 26.29 -2.41 0.29
C TYR A 628 26.46 -3.61 1.22
N ASP A 629 27.42 -4.49 0.95
CA ASP A 629 27.66 -5.71 1.72
C ASP A 629 28.08 -5.39 3.16
N HIS A 630 28.89 -4.35 3.39
CA HIS A 630 29.39 -3.97 4.71
C HIS A 630 28.48 -3.02 5.51
N LEU A 631 27.47 -2.38 4.88
CA LEU A 631 26.55 -1.49 5.58
C LEU A 631 25.60 -2.29 6.51
N GLN A 632 25.87 -2.23 7.81
CA GLN A 632 25.06 -2.89 8.84
C GLN A 632 23.70 -2.21 8.99
N CYS A 633 22.69 -2.77 8.35
CA CYS A 633 21.30 -2.34 8.36
C CYS A 633 20.41 -3.47 7.85
N ALA A 634 19.09 -3.29 7.87
CA ALA A 634 18.20 -4.15 7.09
C ALA A 634 18.41 -3.90 5.59
N LYS A 635 18.22 -4.94 4.76
CA LYS A 635 18.62 -4.89 3.34
C LYS A 635 17.53 -5.47 2.46
N GLY A 636 16.88 -4.64 1.65
CA GLY A 636 15.72 -5.07 0.89
C GLY A 636 14.95 -3.95 0.18
N PRO A 637 13.90 -4.30 -0.59
CA PRO A 637 13.24 -3.40 -1.55
C PRO A 637 12.43 -2.24 -0.96
N SER A 638 12.08 -2.28 0.34
CA SER A 638 11.24 -1.26 0.96
C SER A 638 12.02 0.02 1.35
N LEU A 639 11.32 0.96 1.99
CA LEU A 639 11.79 2.26 2.47
C LEU A 639 10.77 2.84 3.47
N GLY A 640 11.13 3.90 4.17
CA GLY A 640 10.24 4.59 5.11
C GLY A 640 9.87 3.71 6.30
N THR A 641 10.87 3.11 6.93
CA THR A 641 10.73 2.12 8.01
C THR A 641 11.35 2.63 9.31
N ASN A 642 10.96 2.02 10.44
CA ASN A 642 11.49 2.39 11.75
C ASN A 642 12.97 1.99 11.94
N CYS A 643 13.44 1.00 11.19
CA CYS A 643 14.86 0.68 11.01
C CYS A 643 15.37 1.16 9.63
N THR A 644 16.68 1.36 9.54
CA THR A 644 17.38 1.71 8.30
C THR A 644 17.35 0.55 7.33
N ILE A 645 16.93 0.81 6.08
CA ILE A 645 16.90 -0.16 4.96
C ILE A 645 17.75 0.35 3.79
N SER A 646 18.65 -0.49 3.26
CA SER A 646 19.39 -0.21 2.02
C SER A 646 19.08 -1.18 0.87
N CYS A 647 19.27 -0.71 -0.37
CA CYS A 647 18.95 -1.44 -1.60
C CYS A 647 19.77 -0.92 -2.81
N PRO A 648 20.40 -1.79 -3.62
CA PRO A 648 20.93 -1.44 -4.95
C PRO A 648 19.77 -1.21 -5.93
N TYR A 649 19.15 -0.03 -5.84
CA TYR A 649 17.82 0.23 -6.39
C TYR A 649 17.72 -0.10 -7.89
N THR A 650 18.68 0.36 -8.69
CA THR A 650 18.70 0.17 -10.15
C THR A 650 18.70 -1.31 -10.51
N LEU A 651 19.47 -2.12 -9.77
CA LEU A 651 19.57 -3.55 -9.99
C LEU A 651 18.28 -4.29 -9.61
N LEU A 652 17.64 -3.90 -8.52
CA LEU A 652 16.41 -4.54 -8.03
C LEU A 652 15.13 -4.07 -8.74
N ALA A 653 15.10 -2.84 -9.27
CA ALA A 653 13.92 -2.28 -9.93
C ALA A 653 13.96 -2.37 -11.46
N HIS A 654 15.17 -2.47 -12.05
CA HIS A 654 15.40 -2.36 -13.49
C HIS A 654 16.47 -3.35 -14.00
N TYR A 655 16.58 -4.55 -13.41
CA TYR A 655 17.56 -5.59 -13.80
C TYR A 655 17.62 -5.86 -15.31
N THR A 656 16.47 -5.84 -15.98
CA THR A 656 16.31 -6.06 -17.42
C THR A 656 16.17 -4.77 -18.25
N GLU A 657 16.27 -3.61 -17.59
CA GLU A 657 16.11 -2.27 -18.18
C GLU A 657 17.35 -1.38 -17.89
N LEU A 658 18.50 -1.94 -17.49
CA LEU A 658 19.69 -1.19 -17.03
C LEU A 658 20.19 -0.13 -18.04
N ASP A 659 20.29 -0.47 -19.32
CA ASP A 659 20.73 0.48 -20.37
C ASP A 659 19.76 1.67 -20.54
N TRP A 660 18.47 1.47 -20.24
CA TRP A 660 17.44 2.53 -20.26
C TRP A 660 17.46 3.35 -18.96
N ALA A 661 17.69 2.71 -17.81
CA ALA A 661 17.88 3.40 -16.54
C ALA A 661 19.12 4.32 -16.59
N ALA A 662 20.23 3.85 -17.18
CA ALA A 662 21.45 4.62 -17.36
C ALA A 662 21.26 5.85 -18.28
N GLN A 663 20.42 5.76 -19.32
CA GLN A 663 20.04 6.92 -20.16
C GLN A 663 19.31 8.01 -19.36
N LEU A 664 18.63 7.63 -18.28
CA LEU A 664 17.91 8.52 -17.36
C LEU A 664 18.74 8.85 -16.10
N GLU A 665 20.07 8.66 -16.17
CA GLU A 665 21.05 8.94 -15.12
C GLU A 665 20.90 8.06 -13.85
N VAL A 666 20.11 6.98 -13.94
CA VAL A 666 19.93 6.00 -12.86
C VAL A 666 20.99 4.89 -13.00
N SER A 667 22.17 5.18 -12.47
CA SER A 667 23.38 4.32 -12.53
C SER A 667 23.22 2.97 -11.82
N ASP A 668 23.91 1.92 -12.30
CA ASP A 668 23.93 0.60 -11.64
C ASP A 668 24.91 0.51 -10.46
N THR A 669 25.72 1.56 -10.22
CA THR A 669 26.58 1.72 -9.02
C THR A 669 25.87 2.47 -7.88
N LEU A 670 24.54 2.69 -8.00
CA LEU A 670 23.73 3.43 -7.04
C LEU A 670 23.18 2.52 -5.93
N VAL A 671 23.47 2.89 -4.68
CA VAL A 671 22.88 2.30 -3.46
C VAL A 671 21.92 3.31 -2.83
N ARG A 672 20.64 2.96 -2.77
CA ARG A 672 19.59 3.73 -2.09
C ARG A 672 19.53 3.34 -0.61
N VAL A 673 19.37 4.31 0.27
CA VAL A 673 19.24 4.14 1.72
C VAL A 673 18.01 4.90 2.21
N SER A 674 17.13 4.21 2.93
CA SER A 674 16.15 4.84 3.82
C SER A 674 16.67 4.72 5.25
N ILE A 675 16.83 5.85 5.94
CA ILE A 675 17.25 5.88 7.34
C ILE A 675 16.05 5.66 8.27
N GLY A 676 16.30 5.03 9.42
CA GLY A 676 15.34 4.79 10.48
C GLY A 676 15.63 5.58 11.76
N LEU A 677 15.19 5.01 12.87
CA LEU A 677 15.25 5.59 14.22
C LEU A 677 16.49 5.16 15.02
N GLU A 678 17.48 4.52 14.38
CA GLU A 678 18.72 4.12 15.05
C GLU A 678 19.47 5.33 15.63
N GLU A 679 20.22 5.09 16.71
CA GLU A 679 20.95 6.12 17.44
C GLU A 679 22.04 6.79 16.58
N PRO A 680 22.19 8.13 16.59
CA PRO A 680 23.12 8.85 15.72
C PRO A 680 24.58 8.34 15.71
N PRO A 681 25.19 7.91 16.85
CA PRO A 681 26.54 7.33 16.84
C PRO A 681 26.63 6.01 16.08
N ALA A 682 25.65 5.12 16.25
CA ALA A 682 25.62 3.80 15.61
C ALA A 682 25.46 3.93 14.09
N LEU A 683 24.60 4.85 13.64
CA LEU A 683 24.48 5.22 12.23
C LEU A 683 25.83 5.72 11.67
N ARG A 684 26.49 6.68 12.34
CA ARG A 684 27.80 7.20 11.89
C ARG A 684 28.85 6.09 11.79
N GLU A 685 28.89 5.17 12.74
CA GLU A 685 29.83 4.04 12.73
C GLU A 685 29.57 3.12 11.53
N ALA A 686 28.31 2.71 11.32
CA ALA A 686 27.93 1.81 10.22
C ALA A 686 28.27 2.39 8.84
N PHE A 687 27.97 3.67 8.61
CA PHE A 687 28.33 4.35 7.35
C PHE A 687 29.84 4.57 7.20
N THR A 688 30.57 4.77 8.30
CA THR A 688 32.05 4.89 8.26
C THR A 688 32.71 3.56 7.88
N VAL A 689 32.26 2.45 8.46
CA VAL A 689 32.74 1.10 8.14
C VAL A 689 32.45 0.74 6.68
N ALA A 690 31.22 0.98 6.22
CA ALA A 690 30.83 0.72 4.83
C ALA A 690 31.64 1.56 3.81
N LEU A 691 31.87 2.84 4.10
CA LEU A 691 32.67 3.72 3.25
C LEU A 691 34.16 3.34 3.22
N ALA A 692 34.71 2.85 4.33
CA ALA A 692 36.07 2.32 4.38
C ALA A 692 36.22 1.06 3.50
N ALA A 693 35.28 0.11 3.59
CA ALA A 693 35.25 -1.08 2.75
C ALA A 693 35.13 -0.73 1.25
N ALA A 694 34.25 0.21 0.91
CA ALA A 694 34.10 0.74 -0.45
C ALA A 694 35.40 1.35 -0.99
N THR A 695 36.10 2.12 -0.15
CA THR A 695 37.37 2.77 -0.52
C THR A 695 38.46 1.74 -0.80
N VAL A 696 38.60 0.70 0.04
CA VAL A 696 39.54 -0.41 -0.22
C VAL A 696 39.21 -1.11 -1.53
N ALA A 697 37.94 -1.46 -1.76
CA ALA A 697 37.48 -2.15 -2.97
C ALA A 697 37.55 -1.30 -4.26
N ALA A 698 37.79 0.01 -4.17
CA ALA A 698 38.07 0.87 -5.31
C ALA A 698 39.56 0.97 -5.67
N THR A 699 40.44 0.50 -4.77
CA THR A 699 41.91 0.55 -4.91
C THR A 699 42.56 -0.81 -5.18
N ALA A 700 41.75 -1.87 -5.33
CA ALA A 700 42.15 -3.27 -5.52
C ALA A 700 41.71 -3.83 -6.87
#